data_AF-A0A7V4PBH2-F1
#
_entry.id   AF-A0A7V4PBH2-F1
#
_cell.length_a   1.000
_cell.length_b   1.000
_cell.length_c   1.000
_cell.angle_alpha   90.00
_cell.angle_beta   90.00
_cell.angle_gamma   90.00
#
_symmetry.space_group_name_H-M   'P 1'
#
loop_
_entity.id
_entity.type
_entity.pdbx_description
1 polymer ?
#
loop_
_entity_poly.entity_id
_entity_poly.type
_entity_poly.pdbx_seq_one_letter_code
_entity_poly.pdbx_strand_id
1 'polypeptide(L)'
;GKPLAADNPAGVQYLLDKVTSAELVNLPRTPPVYAALLSRDGVLPEFRLEAATALARINRTEPAAELFAAIDRLDKSEHGHGGHVLHDLSALLAKRSGPELAGIRPRLEALAAGARQAITREIAYVTLITADGGLDRVWDRAAHSIHSLRDLVEAIPLVPDARLRAAAYPRVEPLLRQLPEPLASEAKAQKGVRGRFVRIELPGERRTLTLAEVQVFSQGKNIALRGQARQSSTGHGGDAQRAIDGNTDGSYSSGGQTHTLENQKNPWWEVDLLVERPIDAVVVWNRTEGNGQFASRLDGFKLSVRDGHGHVNFEQSGIPAPPEKVRINLAGDPGGDLRRAAINTIVALGTREAEVFQLLAGFVRDGTERDTSIRALARIPKTHWPLEHVRPLIETITGYVSRLSGAERTEPAVLDALQLGNDLSSVLPLKEARQVRSRLGELGVQVIRIRTVPHQGIYDRPRIYVEAGKPLVLILENLDLMPHNLVVGVPGSLADIGTAAEKMAAEADAAARHFVPRSNKVLHFTRMLQPRETQRLAFTAPQAPGEYPYVCTFPGHWRVMHGTMHVVPKLSDVPIEDLQPPADLATQARPFVRRWTFEELAPDLDRLSAGRSFDRGKALFTAASCVQCHKMNGQGGIVGPDLAEVPRKILDKKLTRLDVLREILEPSKVINEKFRSYIIETSKGELVTGVIVEQSDKVISVVVNPALKAREIAVKDIVDKTEAKVSMMPEGLLTTLNKDEILDLLAYILSGGDGKSRLFHK
;
A
#
# COMPACT_ATOMS: atom_id res chain seq x y z
N GLY A 1 -2.01 -14.65 46.77
CA GLY A 1 -1.15 -13.47 46.60
C GLY A 1 -2.00 -12.21 46.68
N LYS A 2 -1.45 -11.08 47.14
CA LYS A 2 -2.17 -9.79 47.06
C LYS A 2 -2.31 -9.39 45.59
N PRO A 3 -3.49 -8.92 45.15
CA PRO A 3 -3.68 -8.52 43.76
C PRO A 3 -2.83 -7.30 43.43
N LEU A 4 -2.09 -7.38 42.32
CA LEU A 4 -1.25 -6.30 41.81
C LEU A 4 -2.15 -5.27 41.10
N ALA A 5 -2.04 -3.99 41.49
CA ALA A 5 -2.74 -2.87 40.87
C ALA A 5 -4.29 -2.92 40.86
N ALA A 6 -4.94 -3.78 41.65
CA ALA A 6 -6.42 -3.87 41.68
C ALA A 6 -7.13 -2.54 41.99
N ASP A 7 -6.47 -1.66 42.75
CA ASP A 7 -7.01 -0.35 43.14
C ASP A 7 -6.43 0.81 42.29
N ASN A 8 -5.63 0.50 41.26
CA ASN A 8 -5.01 1.49 40.37
C ASN A 8 -5.49 1.30 38.93
N PRO A 9 -6.48 2.08 38.47
CA PRO A 9 -7.01 2.00 37.11
C PRO A 9 -5.94 2.14 36.00
N ALA A 10 -4.94 2.99 36.20
CA ALA A 10 -3.84 3.15 35.25
C ALA A 10 -2.93 1.91 35.21
N GLY A 11 -2.71 1.28 36.37
CA GLY A 11 -1.97 0.02 36.48
C GLY A 11 -2.71 -1.14 35.82
N VAL A 12 -4.03 -1.25 36.00
CA VAL A 12 -4.87 -2.24 35.31
C VAL A 12 -4.82 -2.02 33.80
N GLN A 13 -4.96 -0.78 33.33
CA GLN A 13 -4.89 -0.46 31.90
C GLN A 13 -3.52 -0.82 31.31
N TYR A 14 -2.43 -0.46 31.99
CA TYR A 14 -1.08 -0.81 31.55
C TYR A 14 -0.90 -2.33 31.41
N LEU A 15 -1.41 -3.12 32.34
CA LEU A 15 -1.36 -4.59 32.25
C LEU A 15 -2.21 -5.12 31.09
N LEU A 16 -3.40 -4.57 30.89
CA LEU A 16 -4.26 -4.92 29.76
C LEU A 16 -3.61 -4.60 28.41
N ASP A 17 -2.83 -3.53 28.32
CA ASP A 17 -2.10 -3.17 27.09
C ASP A 17 -0.95 -4.13 26.75
N LYS A 18 -0.47 -4.92 27.74
CA LYS A 18 0.58 -5.93 27.53
C LYS A 18 0.06 -7.31 27.14
N VAL A 19 -1.21 -7.62 27.41
CA VAL A 19 -1.79 -8.90 26.99
C VAL A 19 -2.19 -8.86 25.51
N THR A 20 -2.05 -9.99 24.82
CA THR A 20 -2.50 -10.17 23.44
C THR A 20 -4.03 -10.25 23.35
N SER A 21 -4.61 -10.04 22.16
CA SER A 21 -6.06 -10.18 21.95
C SER A 21 -6.55 -11.60 22.25
N ALA A 22 -5.74 -12.63 21.98
CA ALA A 22 -6.03 -14.03 22.30
C ALA A 22 -6.01 -14.31 23.81
N GLU A 23 -5.15 -13.65 24.57
CA GLU A 23 -5.15 -13.75 26.04
C GLU A 23 -6.30 -12.95 26.65
N LEU A 24 -6.59 -11.77 26.10
CA LEU A 24 -7.65 -10.87 26.57
C LEU A 24 -9.02 -11.55 26.58
N VAL A 25 -9.36 -12.32 25.54
CA VAL A 25 -10.64 -13.06 25.46
C VAL A 25 -10.75 -14.18 26.50
N ASN A 26 -9.64 -14.59 27.12
CA ASN A 26 -9.61 -15.62 28.16
C ASN A 26 -9.48 -15.05 29.58
N LEU A 27 -9.32 -13.73 29.73
CA LEU A 27 -9.23 -13.09 31.04
C LEU A 27 -10.58 -13.10 31.79
N PRO A 28 -10.56 -13.09 33.14
CA PRO A 28 -11.75 -12.94 33.95
C PRO A 28 -12.58 -11.73 33.52
N ARG A 29 -13.88 -11.97 33.34
CA ARG A 29 -14.84 -10.97 32.85
C ARG A 29 -15.08 -9.86 33.88
N THR A 30 -14.30 -8.80 33.76
CA THR A 30 -14.35 -7.60 34.61
C THR A 30 -14.64 -6.36 33.76
N PRO A 31 -15.13 -5.24 34.35
CA PRO A 31 -15.39 -4.02 33.59
C PRO A 31 -14.19 -3.53 32.75
N PRO A 32 -12.93 -3.52 33.26
CA PRO A 32 -11.76 -3.16 32.46
C PRO A 32 -11.50 -4.12 31.28
N VAL A 33 -11.71 -5.43 31.48
CA VAL A 33 -11.57 -6.43 30.40
C VAL A 33 -12.63 -6.23 29.33
N TYR A 34 -13.90 -5.98 29.70
CA TYR A 34 -14.95 -5.67 28.73
C TYR A 34 -14.65 -4.38 27.95
N ALA A 35 -14.17 -3.33 28.61
CA ALA A 35 -13.79 -2.09 27.94
C ALA A 35 -12.63 -2.30 26.94
N ALA A 36 -11.64 -3.12 27.30
CA ALA A 36 -10.54 -3.50 26.42
C ALA A 36 -11.04 -4.35 25.24
N LEU A 37 -11.92 -5.34 25.45
CA LEU A 37 -12.50 -6.17 24.39
C LEU A 37 -13.23 -5.33 23.32
N LEU A 38 -13.94 -4.27 23.73
CA LEU A 38 -14.62 -3.38 22.78
C LEU A 38 -13.66 -2.65 21.85
N SER A 39 -12.47 -2.30 22.30
CA SER A 39 -11.56 -1.38 21.58
C SER A 39 -10.32 -2.07 20.99
N ARG A 40 -10.06 -3.33 21.34
CA ARG A 40 -8.86 -4.07 20.94
C ARG A 40 -8.96 -4.61 19.52
N ASP A 41 -7.92 -4.43 18.73
CA ASP A 41 -7.80 -5.01 17.39
C ASP A 41 -7.71 -6.56 17.42
N GLY A 42 -8.26 -7.22 16.40
CA GLY A 42 -8.28 -8.69 16.31
C GLY A 42 -9.28 -9.40 17.25
N VAL A 43 -10.07 -8.66 18.03
CA VAL A 43 -11.20 -9.24 18.80
C VAL A 43 -12.42 -9.41 17.89
N LEU A 44 -13.02 -10.60 17.90
CA LEU A 44 -14.17 -10.92 17.06
C LEU A 44 -15.47 -10.22 17.52
N PRO A 45 -16.42 -9.92 16.61
CA PRO A 45 -17.63 -9.15 16.93
C PRO A 45 -18.51 -9.74 18.05
N GLU A 46 -18.54 -11.06 18.22
CA GLU A 46 -19.30 -11.73 19.27
C GLU A 46 -18.81 -11.36 20.68
N PHE A 47 -17.49 -11.25 20.89
CA PHE A 47 -16.92 -10.85 22.17
C PHE A 47 -17.12 -9.35 22.43
N ARG A 48 -17.16 -8.53 21.38
CA ARG A 48 -17.53 -7.11 21.50
C ARG A 48 -18.99 -6.96 21.91
N LEU A 49 -19.89 -7.75 21.33
CA LEU A 49 -21.31 -7.73 21.68
C LEU A 49 -21.55 -8.23 23.11
N GLU A 50 -20.86 -9.31 23.52
CA GLU A 50 -20.83 -9.78 24.90
C GLU A 50 -20.40 -8.65 25.84
N ALA A 51 -19.28 -7.98 25.53
CA ALA A 51 -18.74 -6.90 26.34
C ALA A 51 -19.68 -5.70 26.44
N ALA A 52 -20.27 -5.24 25.33
CA ALA A 52 -21.25 -4.16 25.33
C ALA A 52 -22.48 -4.51 26.17
N THR A 53 -22.98 -5.74 26.05
CA THR A 53 -24.15 -6.21 26.81
C THR A 53 -23.85 -6.32 28.30
N ALA A 54 -22.65 -6.79 28.67
CA ALA A 54 -22.24 -6.90 30.06
C ALA A 54 -22.03 -5.51 30.69
N LEU A 55 -21.33 -4.61 30.00
CA LEU A 55 -21.15 -3.23 30.44
C LEU A 55 -22.50 -2.51 30.59
N ALA A 56 -23.43 -2.73 29.67
CA ALA A 56 -24.77 -2.16 29.74
C ALA A 56 -25.50 -2.54 31.04
N ARG A 57 -25.43 -3.83 31.42
CA ARG A 57 -26.00 -4.31 32.69
C ARG A 57 -25.29 -3.70 33.91
N ILE A 58 -23.96 -3.62 33.87
CA ILE A 58 -23.15 -3.08 34.97
C ILE A 58 -23.45 -1.59 35.17
N ASN A 59 -23.53 -0.83 34.08
CA ASN A 59 -23.69 0.62 34.09
C ASN A 59 -25.17 1.06 34.12
N ARG A 60 -26.12 0.11 34.04
CA ARG A 60 -27.56 0.38 33.90
C ARG A 60 -27.87 1.26 32.69
N THR A 61 -27.23 0.93 31.57
CA THR A 61 -27.37 1.59 30.26
C THR A 61 -27.85 0.56 29.23
N GLU A 62 -28.07 1.00 28.00
CA GLU A 62 -28.34 0.10 26.87
C GLU A 62 -27.05 -0.30 26.14
N PRO A 63 -26.97 -1.49 25.53
CA PRO A 63 -25.81 -1.91 24.73
C PRO A 63 -25.43 -0.90 23.64
N ALA A 64 -26.41 -0.24 23.03
CA ALA A 64 -26.16 0.84 22.07
C ALA A 64 -25.34 2.00 22.65
N ALA A 65 -25.56 2.37 23.91
CA ALA A 65 -24.84 3.45 24.57
C ALA A 65 -23.37 3.07 24.85
N GLU A 66 -23.12 1.81 25.21
CA GLU A 66 -21.76 1.30 25.45
C GLU A 66 -20.95 1.16 24.15
N LEU A 67 -21.58 0.66 23.08
CA LEU A 67 -21.00 0.63 21.74
C LEU A 67 -20.67 2.04 21.25
N PHE A 68 -21.59 2.98 21.41
CA PHE A 68 -21.37 4.39 21.08
C PHE A 68 -20.18 4.97 21.84
N ALA A 69 -20.08 4.73 23.15
CA ALA A 69 -18.98 5.24 23.97
C ALA A 69 -17.62 4.65 23.58
N ALA A 70 -17.57 3.42 23.07
CA ALA A 70 -16.35 2.85 22.50
C ALA A 70 -15.95 3.53 21.19
N ILE A 71 -16.91 3.78 20.29
CA ILE A 71 -16.69 4.49 19.02
C ILE A 71 -16.15 5.90 19.27
N ASP A 72 -16.78 6.67 20.16
CA ASP A 72 -16.36 8.04 20.50
C ASP A 72 -14.93 8.10 21.08
N ARG A 73 -14.55 7.11 21.90
CA ARG A 73 -13.17 7.01 22.42
C ARG A 73 -12.14 6.69 21.34
N LEU A 74 -12.46 5.76 20.43
CA LEU A 74 -11.58 5.39 19.32
C LEU A 74 -11.38 6.56 18.35
N ASP A 75 -12.44 7.31 18.07
CA ASP A 75 -12.39 8.51 17.22
C ASP A 75 -11.39 9.56 17.76
N LYS A 76 -11.39 9.75 19.08
CA LYS A 76 -10.53 10.71 19.78
C LYS A 76 -9.10 10.23 20.00
N SER A 77 -8.80 8.95 19.79
CA SER A 77 -7.47 8.39 20.03
C SER A 77 -6.42 8.86 19.00
N GLU A 78 -5.18 9.09 19.45
CA GLU A 78 -4.08 9.56 18.58
C GLU A 78 -3.41 8.44 17.78
N HIS A 79 -3.56 7.18 18.22
CA HIS A 79 -2.95 6.02 17.60
C HIS A 79 -3.91 5.43 16.56
N GLY A 80 -3.75 5.83 15.30
CA GLY A 80 -4.65 5.58 14.16
C GLY A 80 -4.83 4.13 13.69
N HIS A 81 -4.98 3.16 14.59
CA HIS A 81 -5.17 1.74 14.27
C HIS A 81 -6.60 1.23 14.49
N GLY A 82 -7.59 2.14 14.56
CA GLY A 82 -8.98 1.79 14.88
C GLY A 82 -9.90 1.42 13.70
N GLY A 83 -9.45 1.44 12.45
CA GLY A 83 -10.35 1.35 11.28
C GLY A 83 -11.23 0.09 11.25
N HIS A 84 -10.63 -1.08 11.43
CA HIS A 84 -11.37 -2.36 11.48
C HIS A 84 -12.28 -2.45 12.73
N VAL A 85 -11.78 -1.99 13.88
CA VAL A 85 -12.53 -1.99 15.14
C VAL A 85 -13.75 -1.07 15.08
N LEU A 86 -13.59 0.14 14.53
CA LEU A 86 -14.66 1.10 14.31
C LEU A 86 -15.73 0.51 13.40
N HIS A 87 -15.33 -0.17 12.32
CA HIS A 87 -16.27 -0.85 11.43
C HIS A 87 -17.08 -1.94 12.17
N ASP A 88 -16.44 -2.80 12.97
CA ASP A 88 -17.12 -3.85 13.73
C ASP A 88 -18.12 -3.28 14.75
N LEU A 89 -17.69 -2.31 15.55
CA LEU A 89 -18.55 -1.66 16.56
C LEU A 89 -19.77 -1.00 15.91
N SER A 90 -19.59 -0.46 14.73
CA SER A 90 -20.64 0.22 13.97
C SER A 90 -21.64 -0.76 13.38
N ALA A 91 -21.17 -1.89 12.85
CA ALA A 91 -22.04 -2.96 12.40
C ALA A 91 -22.87 -3.54 13.57
N LEU A 92 -22.31 -3.61 14.78
CA LEU A 92 -23.04 -4.01 15.99
C LEU A 92 -24.06 -2.95 16.43
N LEU A 93 -23.70 -1.67 16.33
CA LEU A 93 -24.56 -0.53 16.66
C LEU A 93 -25.76 -0.43 15.71
N ALA A 94 -25.54 -0.57 14.40
CA ALA A 94 -26.60 -0.53 13.39
C ALA A 94 -27.63 -1.66 13.54
N LYS A 95 -27.27 -2.75 14.23
CA LYS A 95 -28.17 -3.88 14.54
C LYS A 95 -28.98 -3.71 15.83
N ARG A 96 -28.83 -2.60 16.54
CA ARG A 96 -29.59 -2.32 17.79
C ARG A 96 -31.05 -2.00 17.47
N SER A 97 -31.92 -2.13 18.47
CA SER A 97 -33.34 -1.87 18.30
C SER A 97 -33.63 -0.37 18.09
N GLY A 98 -34.74 -0.05 17.41
CA GLY A 98 -35.18 1.34 17.21
C GLY A 98 -35.23 2.18 18.50
N PRO A 99 -35.79 1.67 19.62
CA PRO A 99 -35.78 2.37 20.91
C PRO A 99 -34.38 2.65 21.47
N GLU A 100 -33.46 1.68 21.40
CA GLU A 100 -32.07 1.87 21.84
C GLU A 100 -31.38 2.98 21.03
N LEU A 101 -31.55 2.96 19.70
CA LEU A 101 -30.97 3.95 18.80
C LEU A 101 -31.60 5.33 19.01
N ALA A 102 -32.90 5.40 19.29
CA ALA A 102 -33.58 6.64 19.64
C ALA A 102 -33.00 7.28 20.91
N GLY A 103 -32.66 6.47 21.91
CA GLY A 103 -32.06 6.93 23.17
C GLY A 103 -30.67 7.58 23.03
N ILE A 104 -29.91 7.24 21.98
CA ILE A 104 -28.58 7.79 21.73
C ILE A 104 -28.53 8.76 20.54
N ARG A 105 -29.66 9.04 19.90
CA ARG A 105 -29.75 9.87 18.69
C ARG A 105 -29.03 11.22 18.78
N PRO A 106 -29.21 12.06 19.82
CA PRO A 106 -28.52 13.34 19.90
C PRO A 106 -26.99 13.20 19.87
N ARG A 107 -26.47 12.09 20.41
CA ARG A 107 -25.04 11.79 20.42
C ARG A 107 -24.56 11.32 19.05
N LEU A 108 -25.36 10.52 18.33
CA LEU A 108 -25.09 10.16 16.94
C LEU A 108 -25.07 11.39 16.02
N GLU A 109 -26.02 12.32 16.21
CA GLU A 109 -26.06 13.58 15.48
C GLU A 109 -24.80 14.44 15.74
N ALA A 110 -24.27 14.40 16.96
CA ALA A 110 -23.02 15.09 17.31
C ALA A 110 -21.78 14.43 16.65
N LEU A 111 -21.69 13.10 16.63
CA LEU A 111 -20.61 12.41 15.91
C LEU A 111 -20.67 12.68 14.41
N ALA A 112 -21.86 12.60 13.81
CA ALA A 112 -22.05 12.86 12.38
C ALA A 112 -21.55 14.26 11.98
N ALA A 113 -21.77 15.27 12.85
CA ALA A 113 -21.36 16.64 12.60
C ALA A 113 -19.89 16.95 12.94
N GLY A 114 -19.28 16.25 13.90
CA GLY A 114 -18.05 16.71 14.54
C GLY A 114 -16.99 15.66 14.87
N ALA A 115 -17.18 14.38 14.51
CA ALA A 115 -16.16 13.36 14.77
C ALA A 115 -14.87 13.65 13.99
N ARG A 116 -13.72 13.33 14.59
CA ARG A 116 -12.37 13.58 14.04
C ARG A 116 -12.12 12.74 12.79
N GLN A 117 -12.53 11.48 12.80
CA GLN A 117 -12.31 10.54 11.70
C GLN A 117 -13.51 10.52 10.76
N ALA A 118 -13.26 10.52 9.45
CA ALA A 118 -14.31 10.49 8.43
C ALA A 118 -15.21 9.25 8.54
N ILE A 119 -14.59 8.08 8.75
CA ILE A 119 -15.27 6.79 8.93
C ILE A 119 -16.31 6.87 10.06
N THR A 120 -15.99 7.52 11.18
CA THR A 120 -16.90 7.70 12.32
C THR A 120 -18.12 8.54 11.94
N ARG A 121 -17.93 9.60 11.14
CA ARG A 121 -19.04 10.45 10.66
C ARG A 121 -19.95 9.69 9.70
N GLU A 122 -19.37 8.96 8.75
CA GLU A 122 -20.12 8.10 7.81
C GLU A 122 -20.97 7.06 8.54
N ILE A 123 -20.37 6.35 9.50
CA ILE A 123 -21.05 5.38 10.37
C ILE A 123 -22.23 6.02 11.10
N ALA A 124 -22.04 7.21 11.67
CA ALA A 124 -23.08 7.90 12.41
C ALA A 124 -24.26 8.23 11.48
N TYR A 125 -23.99 8.68 10.25
CA TYR A 125 -25.02 8.89 9.23
C TYR A 125 -25.75 7.60 8.84
N VAL A 126 -25.02 6.50 8.55
CA VAL A 126 -25.63 5.19 8.25
C VAL A 126 -26.57 4.74 9.37
N THR A 127 -26.13 4.90 10.62
CA THR A 127 -26.90 4.51 11.81
C THR A 127 -28.16 5.38 11.96
N LEU A 128 -28.04 6.70 11.76
CA LEU A 128 -29.18 7.62 11.81
C LEU A 128 -30.21 7.33 10.72
N ILE A 129 -29.79 7.12 9.47
CA ILE A 129 -30.68 6.77 8.34
C ILE A 129 -31.41 5.45 8.62
N THR A 130 -30.69 4.44 9.10
CA THR A 130 -31.26 3.13 9.41
C THR A 130 -32.26 3.24 10.57
N ALA A 131 -31.94 4.03 11.60
CA ALA A 131 -32.83 4.25 12.74
C ALA A 131 -34.08 5.07 12.39
N ASP A 132 -33.97 6.04 11.48
CA ASP A 132 -35.10 6.85 11.00
C ASP A 132 -35.98 6.10 10.00
N GLY A 133 -35.46 5.07 9.33
CA GLY A 133 -36.13 4.44 8.20
C GLY A 133 -36.34 5.41 7.03
N GLY A 134 -35.52 6.45 6.92
CA GLY A 134 -35.69 7.56 5.98
C GLY A 134 -34.51 8.53 6.00
N LEU A 135 -34.41 9.36 4.96
CA LEU A 135 -33.30 10.31 4.80
C LEU A 135 -33.66 11.74 5.22
N ASP A 136 -34.94 12.08 5.35
CA ASP A 136 -35.43 13.47 5.42
C ASP A 136 -34.76 14.26 6.54
N ARG A 137 -34.88 13.76 7.77
CA ARG A 137 -34.33 14.43 8.96
C ARG A 137 -32.81 14.55 8.92
N VAL A 138 -32.13 13.51 8.46
CA VAL A 138 -30.66 13.47 8.38
C VAL A 138 -30.17 14.42 7.29
N TRP A 139 -30.86 14.44 6.15
CA TRP A 139 -30.58 15.33 5.02
C TRP A 139 -30.79 16.79 5.38
N ASP A 140 -31.93 17.12 6.00
CA ASP A 140 -32.24 18.49 6.44
C ASP A 140 -31.15 19.03 7.37
N ARG A 141 -30.64 18.22 8.29
CA ARG A 141 -29.50 18.61 9.14
C ARG A 141 -28.22 18.82 8.35
N ALA A 142 -27.86 17.85 7.48
CA ALA A 142 -26.60 17.87 6.76
C ALA A 142 -26.55 18.98 5.68
N ALA A 143 -27.68 19.35 5.10
CA ALA A 143 -27.81 20.34 4.02
C ALA A 143 -27.41 21.77 4.41
N HIS A 144 -27.07 22.02 5.67
CA HIS A 144 -26.58 23.32 6.16
C HIS A 144 -25.05 23.45 6.14
N SER A 145 -24.31 22.41 5.76
CA SER A 145 -22.84 22.43 5.66
C SER A 145 -22.38 21.58 4.49
N ILE A 146 -21.49 22.10 3.65
CA ILE A 146 -20.93 21.35 2.51
C ILE A 146 -20.23 20.07 2.99
N HIS A 147 -19.48 20.16 4.10
CA HIS A 147 -18.77 19.03 4.67
C HIS A 147 -19.72 17.95 5.21
N SER A 148 -20.74 18.35 5.98
CA SER A 148 -21.72 17.42 6.52
C SER A 148 -22.55 16.77 5.42
N LEU A 149 -22.94 17.53 4.39
CA LEU A 149 -23.66 17.01 3.23
C LEU A 149 -22.81 16.03 2.42
N ARG A 150 -21.51 16.31 2.24
CA ARG A 150 -20.58 15.39 1.58
C ARG A 150 -20.49 14.07 2.35
N ASP A 151 -20.21 14.14 3.64
CA ASP A 151 -20.05 12.95 4.48
C ASP A 151 -21.36 12.12 4.54
N LEU A 152 -22.52 12.78 4.55
CA LEU A 152 -23.82 12.11 4.39
C LEU A 152 -23.91 11.41 3.03
N VAL A 153 -23.58 12.10 1.94
CA VAL A 153 -23.64 11.55 0.57
C VAL A 153 -22.72 10.33 0.43
N GLU A 154 -21.52 10.36 1.01
CA GLU A 154 -20.56 9.23 1.02
C GLU A 154 -21.04 8.06 1.88
N ALA A 155 -21.84 8.32 2.92
CA ALA A 155 -22.42 7.30 3.78
C ALA A 155 -23.58 6.52 3.13
N ILE A 156 -24.33 7.13 2.21
CA ILE A 156 -25.55 6.53 1.61
C ILE A 156 -25.31 5.14 0.99
N PRO A 157 -24.26 4.89 0.19
CA PRO A 157 -23.99 3.56 -0.36
C PRO A 157 -23.79 2.47 0.69
N LEU A 158 -23.41 2.84 1.92
CA LEU A 158 -23.14 1.92 3.03
C LEU A 158 -24.41 1.56 3.80
N VAL A 159 -25.54 2.24 3.57
CA VAL A 159 -26.83 1.94 4.21
C VAL A 159 -27.30 0.54 3.77
N PRO A 160 -27.59 -0.40 4.68
CA PRO A 160 -27.94 -1.78 4.29
C PRO A 160 -29.24 -1.90 3.48
N ASP A 161 -30.24 -1.07 3.76
CA ASP A 161 -31.54 -1.11 3.08
C ASP A 161 -31.46 -0.49 1.67
N ALA A 162 -31.66 -1.33 0.65
CA ALA A 162 -31.65 -0.92 -0.76
C ALA A 162 -32.75 0.10 -1.12
N ARG A 163 -33.90 0.07 -0.44
CA ARG A 163 -35.00 1.01 -0.68
C ARG A 163 -34.61 2.41 -0.22
N LEU A 164 -33.95 2.51 0.95
CA LEU A 164 -33.44 3.78 1.47
C LEU A 164 -32.33 4.33 0.58
N ARG A 165 -31.42 3.48 0.10
CA ARG A 165 -30.41 3.89 -0.90
C ARG A 165 -31.06 4.44 -2.16
N ALA A 166 -32.01 3.72 -2.76
CA ALA A 166 -32.70 4.16 -3.97
C ALA A 166 -33.48 5.48 -3.76
N ALA A 167 -34.08 5.68 -2.59
CA ALA A 167 -34.80 6.91 -2.24
C ALA A 167 -33.90 8.16 -2.19
N ALA A 168 -32.58 8.01 -2.12
CA ALA A 168 -31.64 9.13 -2.13
C ALA A 168 -31.46 9.77 -3.52
N TYR A 169 -31.76 9.05 -4.60
CA TYR A 169 -31.53 9.53 -5.98
C TYR A 169 -32.01 10.97 -6.25
N PRO A 170 -33.28 11.35 -5.98
CA PRO A 170 -33.79 12.70 -6.27
C PRO A 170 -33.08 13.82 -5.48
N ARG A 171 -32.35 13.48 -4.41
CA ARG A 171 -31.58 14.43 -3.62
C ARG A 171 -30.11 14.48 -4.02
N VAL A 172 -29.54 13.36 -4.46
CA VAL A 172 -28.14 13.26 -4.87
C VAL A 172 -27.93 13.78 -6.29
N GLU A 173 -28.84 13.50 -7.23
CA GLU A 173 -28.70 13.92 -8.64
C GLU A 173 -28.49 15.43 -8.81
N PRO A 174 -29.25 16.32 -8.14
CA PRO A 174 -29.07 17.76 -8.31
C PRO A 174 -27.68 18.25 -7.89
N LEU A 175 -27.07 17.62 -6.87
CA LEU A 175 -25.75 17.99 -6.35
C LEU A 175 -24.64 17.82 -7.38
N LEU A 176 -24.85 16.99 -8.41
CA LEU A 176 -23.87 16.84 -9.49
C LEU A 176 -23.73 18.14 -10.28
N ARG A 177 -24.78 18.96 -10.38
CA ARG A 177 -24.78 20.21 -11.16
C ARG A 177 -24.76 21.44 -10.28
N GLN A 178 -25.61 21.48 -9.26
CA GLN A 178 -25.85 22.66 -8.45
C GLN A 178 -26.00 22.31 -6.97
N LEU A 179 -25.40 23.12 -6.11
CA LEU A 179 -25.60 23.04 -4.67
C LEU A 179 -26.83 23.85 -4.26
N PRO A 180 -27.58 23.43 -3.22
CA PRO A 180 -28.65 24.26 -2.66
C PRO A 180 -28.07 25.55 -2.04
N GLU A 181 -28.82 26.65 -2.05
CA GLU A 181 -28.47 27.83 -1.23
C GLU A 181 -28.71 27.53 0.26
N PRO A 182 -27.87 28.04 1.19
CA PRO A 182 -26.75 28.96 0.98
C PRO A 182 -25.40 28.30 0.61
N LEU A 183 -25.35 26.97 0.47
CA LEU A 183 -24.10 26.24 0.21
C LEU A 183 -23.45 26.60 -1.12
N ALA A 184 -24.24 26.93 -2.14
CA ALA A 184 -23.71 27.40 -3.42
C ALA A 184 -22.92 28.71 -3.27
N SER A 185 -23.45 29.65 -2.49
CA SER A 185 -22.76 30.91 -2.17
C SER A 185 -21.47 30.67 -1.37
N GLU A 186 -21.51 29.77 -0.38
CA GLU A 186 -20.34 29.35 0.40
C GLU A 186 -19.26 28.72 -0.49
N ALA A 187 -19.64 27.75 -1.33
CA ALA A 187 -18.73 27.08 -2.25
C ALA A 187 -18.10 28.05 -3.26
N LYS A 188 -18.87 29.05 -3.73
CA LYS A 188 -18.35 30.07 -4.64
C LYS A 188 -17.37 31.03 -3.95
N ALA A 189 -17.56 31.31 -2.66
CA ALA A 189 -16.62 32.10 -1.86
C ALA A 189 -15.31 31.34 -1.59
N GLN A 190 -15.38 30.00 -1.50
CA GLN A 190 -14.23 29.12 -1.31
C GLN A 190 -13.66 28.71 -2.69
N LYS A 191 -12.91 29.61 -3.32
CA LYS A 191 -12.32 29.36 -4.64
C LYS A 191 -11.13 28.39 -4.52
N GLY A 192 -11.38 27.12 -4.84
CA GLY A 192 -10.41 26.03 -4.85
C GLY A 192 -9.04 26.38 -5.43
N VAL A 193 -7.98 26.24 -4.64
CA VAL A 193 -6.60 26.35 -5.09
C VAL A 193 -6.22 25.04 -5.77
N ARG A 194 -6.19 25.05 -7.09
CA ARG A 194 -5.63 23.94 -7.88
C ARG A 194 -4.15 24.20 -8.16
N GLY A 195 -3.35 23.15 -8.13
CA GLY A 195 -1.96 23.25 -8.52
C GLY A 195 -1.27 21.91 -8.72
N ARG A 196 -0.18 21.96 -9.48
CA ARG A 196 0.78 20.89 -9.69
C ARG A 196 2.07 21.14 -8.93
N PHE A 197 2.51 22.40 -8.83
CA PHE A 197 3.74 22.75 -8.14
C PHE A 197 3.43 23.46 -6.82
N VAL A 198 4.08 23.01 -5.74
CA VAL A 198 4.05 23.70 -4.44
C VAL A 198 5.46 24.13 -4.12
N ARG A 199 5.68 25.45 -3.98
CA ARG A 199 6.99 26.04 -3.72
C ARG A 199 7.01 26.75 -2.37
N ILE A 200 8.06 26.45 -1.60
CA ILE A 200 8.49 27.21 -0.43
C ILE A 200 9.71 28.03 -0.83
N GLU A 201 9.63 29.34 -0.70
CA GLU A 201 10.71 30.27 -1.01
C GLU A 201 11.01 31.11 0.24
N LEU A 202 12.28 31.44 0.44
CA LEU A 202 12.72 32.20 1.60
C LEU A 202 13.34 33.53 1.13
N PRO A 203 12.55 34.61 0.98
CA PRO A 203 13.04 35.87 0.44
C PRO A 203 14.13 36.52 1.31
N GLY A 204 15.13 37.12 0.68
CA GLY A 204 16.24 37.84 1.32
C GLY A 204 17.61 37.48 0.73
N GLU A 205 18.63 38.26 1.07
CA GLU A 205 19.97 38.17 0.46
C GLU A 205 20.89 37.09 1.08
N ARG A 206 20.70 36.76 2.36
CA ARG A 206 21.55 35.82 3.10
C ARG A 206 20.70 34.83 3.89
N ARG A 207 20.05 33.93 3.15
CA ARG A 207 19.11 32.96 3.70
C ARG A 207 19.64 31.54 3.53
N THR A 208 19.19 30.63 4.39
CA THR A 208 19.45 29.19 4.32
C THR A 208 18.12 28.50 4.53
N LEU A 209 17.65 27.73 3.55
CA LEU A 209 16.37 27.02 3.64
C LEU A 209 16.61 25.58 4.10
N THR A 210 15.92 25.21 5.18
CA THR A 210 15.85 23.85 5.72
C THR A 210 14.41 23.52 6.02
N LEU A 211 13.96 22.35 5.58
CA LEU A 211 12.60 21.84 5.76
C LEU A 211 12.68 20.39 6.22
N ALA A 212 11.90 20.06 7.23
CA ALA A 212 11.77 18.69 7.74
C ALA A 212 10.86 17.88 6.83
N GLU A 213 9.66 18.41 6.58
CA GLU A 213 8.65 17.77 5.76
C GLU A 213 7.69 18.85 5.22
N VAL A 214 7.21 18.68 4.00
CA VAL A 214 6.19 19.48 3.36
C VAL A 214 5.08 18.54 2.89
N GLN A 215 3.99 18.53 3.63
CA GLN A 215 2.82 17.70 3.33
C GLN A 215 1.83 18.53 2.52
N VAL A 216 1.41 18.01 1.38
CA VAL A 216 0.42 18.66 0.52
C VAL A 216 -0.85 17.83 0.58
N PHE A 217 -1.94 18.39 1.09
CA PHE A 217 -3.19 17.67 1.29
C PHE A 217 -4.16 17.92 0.15
N SER A 218 -4.74 16.85 -0.36
CA SER A 218 -5.83 16.86 -1.34
C SER A 218 -6.80 15.75 -0.96
N GLN A 219 -8.07 16.10 -0.76
CA GLN A 219 -9.10 15.22 -0.21
C GLN A 219 -8.64 14.53 1.08
N GLY A 220 -8.00 15.30 1.96
CA GLY A 220 -7.50 14.81 3.26
C GLY A 220 -6.31 13.82 3.18
N LYS A 221 -5.76 13.54 2.00
CA LYS A 221 -4.58 12.67 1.83
C LYS A 221 -3.32 13.50 1.55
N ASN A 222 -2.19 13.14 2.15
CA ASN A 222 -0.90 13.72 1.78
C ASN A 222 -0.45 13.17 0.42
N ILE A 223 -0.47 14.02 -0.60
CA ILE A 223 -0.13 13.68 -1.98
C ILE A 223 1.32 14.00 -2.33
N ALA A 224 2.06 14.69 -1.45
CA ALA A 224 3.44 15.07 -1.67
C ALA A 224 4.41 13.88 -1.70
N LEU A 225 4.11 12.80 -0.96
CA LEU A 225 4.92 11.57 -0.85
C LEU A 225 5.22 10.87 -2.19
N ARG A 226 4.48 11.22 -3.25
CA ARG A 226 4.63 10.66 -4.60
C ARG A 226 5.22 11.65 -5.59
N GLY A 227 5.49 12.88 -5.14
CA GLY A 227 6.00 13.96 -5.96
C GLY A 227 7.51 13.87 -6.18
N GLN A 228 7.99 14.74 -7.05
CA GLN A 228 9.42 14.93 -7.31
C GLN A 228 9.83 16.30 -6.79
N ALA A 229 10.72 16.33 -5.79
CA ALA A 229 11.17 17.58 -5.19
C ALA A 229 12.50 18.05 -5.78
N ARG A 230 12.64 19.37 -5.92
CA ARG A 230 13.87 20.06 -6.32
C ARG A 230 14.05 21.30 -5.48
N GLN A 231 15.28 21.78 -5.37
CA GLN A 231 15.62 22.98 -4.63
C GLN A 231 16.69 23.78 -5.34
N SER A 232 16.78 25.07 -5.00
CA SER A 232 17.72 26.03 -5.58
C SER A 232 19.20 25.61 -5.50
N SER A 233 19.60 24.89 -4.46
CA SER A 233 20.91 24.27 -4.30
C SER A 233 20.87 23.21 -3.21
N THR A 234 21.88 22.33 -3.13
CA THR A 234 21.99 21.32 -2.07
C THR A 234 23.28 21.51 -1.27
N GLY A 235 23.15 21.60 0.05
CA GLY A 235 24.24 21.63 1.01
C GLY A 235 24.13 20.50 2.04
N HIS A 236 25.23 20.15 2.70
CA HIS A 236 25.27 19.25 3.86
C HIS A 236 24.54 17.89 3.71
N GLY A 237 24.38 17.40 2.48
CA GLY A 237 23.66 16.15 2.18
C GLY A 237 22.13 16.24 2.31
N GLY A 238 21.55 17.42 2.51
CA GLY A 238 20.11 17.64 2.63
C GLY A 238 19.41 17.74 1.28
N ASP A 239 19.29 16.62 0.57
CA ASP A 239 18.62 16.51 -0.73
C ASP A 239 17.13 16.92 -0.65
N ALA A 240 16.61 17.61 -1.69
CA ALA A 240 15.23 18.12 -1.72
C ALA A 240 14.15 17.07 -1.44
N GLN A 241 14.36 15.82 -1.86
CA GLN A 241 13.37 14.75 -1.72
C GLN A 241 13.06 14.40 -0.25
N ARG A 242 13.94 14.76 0.69
CA ARG A 242 13.75 14.50 2.11
C ARG A 242 12.53 15.22 2.68
N ALA A 243 12.15 16.39 2.16
CA ALA A 243 10.95 17.08 2.64
C ALA A 243 9.63 16.40 2.23
N ILE A 244 9.65 15.27 1.51
CA ILE A 244 8.46 14.53 1.11
C ILE A 244 8.66 13.02 1.29
N ASP A 245 9.53 12.63 2.22
CA ASP A 245 9.82 11.22 2.52
C ASP A 245 8.89 10.65 3.61
N GLY A 246 8.09 11.51 4.25
CA GLY A 246 7.14 11.14 5.30
C GLY A 246 7.72 11.20 6.71
N ASN A 247 8.98 11.59 6.87
CA ASN A 247 9.62 11.79 8.16
C ASN A 247 9.39 13.23 8.67
N THR A 248 8.55 13.38 9.68
CA THR A 248 8.25 14.70 10.27
C THR A 248 9.24 15.13 11.37
N ASP A 249 10.30 14.36 11.63
CA ASP A 249 11.27 14.67 12.69
C ASP A 249 12.06 15.95 12.38
N GLY A 250 11.93 16.95 13.26
CA GLY A 250 12.61 18.24 13.17
C GLY A 250 14.14 18.18 13.42
N SER A 251 14.69 17.03 13.81
CA SER A 251 16.12 16.83 14.02
C SER A 251 16.87 16.57 12.72
N TYR A 252 18.02 17.23 12.53
CA TYR A 252 18.89 17.04 11.36
C TYR A 252 19.62 15.70 11.40
N SER A 253 19.94 15.19 12.60
CA SER A 253 20.59 13.89 12.75
C SER A 253 19.67 12.72 12.39
N SER A 254 18.35 12.92 12.35
CA SER A 254 17.38 11.93 11.86
C SER A 254 17.49 11.66 10.34
N GLY A 255 18.24 12.50 9.61
CA GLY A 255 18.44 12.34 8.17
C GLY A 255 17.27 12.79 7.28
N GLY A 256 16.15 13.26 7.86
CA GLY A 256 14.96 13.70 7.12
C GLY A 256 14.96 15.17 6.65
N GLN A 257 16.01 15.94 6.98
CA GLN A 257 16.02 17.38 6.68
C GLN A 257 16.61 17.70 5.29
N THR A 258 15.95 18.61 4.56
CA THR A 258 16.55 19.30 3.41
C THR A 258 17.51 20.40 3.86
N HIS A 259 18.43 20.78 2.98
CA HIS A 259 19.35 21.89 3.25
C HIS A 259 19.87 22.50 1.95
N THR A 260 19.60 23.80 1.73
CA THR A 260 20.27 24.55 0.65
C THR A 260 21.69 24.95 1.04
N LEU A 261 22.51 25.44 0.12
CA LEU A 261 23.74 26.13 0.50
C LEU A 261 23.40 27.32 1.43
N GLU A 262 24.35 27.68 2.30
CA GLU A 262 24.18 28.80 3.22
C GLU A 262 24.35 30.15 2.52
N ASN A 263 23.73 31.19 3.10
CA ASN A 263 23.86 32.59 2.67
C ASN A 263 23.46 32.83 1.20
N GLN A 264 22.42 32.15 0.74
CA GLN A 264 21.88 32.33 -0.60
C GLN A 264 20.85 33.46 -0.67
N LYS A 265 20.76 34.06 -1.86
CA LYS A 265 19.68 34.97 -2.22
C LYS A 265 18.44 34.17 -2.62
N ASN A 266 17.33 34.40 -1.92
CA ASN A 266 16.02 33.79 -2.18
C ASN A 266 16.04 32.26 -2.42
N PRO A 267 16.65 31.45 -1.53
CA PRO A 267 16.65 30.01 -1.69
C PRO A 267 15.21 29.47 -1.66
N TRP A 268 14.97 28.46 -2.48
CA TRP A 268 13.65 27.86 -2.65
C TRP A 268 13.73 26.33 -2.73
N TRP A 269 12.62 25.71 -2.38
CA TRP A 269 12.30 24.30 -2.52
C TRP A 269 10.94 24.17 -3.21
N GLU A 270 10.76 23.18 -4.08
CA GLU A 270 9.53 22.97 -4.83
C GLU A 270 9.28 21.47 -5.07
N VAL A 271 8.05 21.03 -4.88
CA VAL A 271 7.59 19.70 -5.28
C VAL A 271 6.70 19.80 -6.52
N ASP A 272 7.00 18.96 -7.52
CA ASP A 272 6.09 18.60 -8.61
C ASP A 272 5.22 17.44 -8.16
N LEU A 273 3.91 17.68 -7.99
CA LEU A 273 2.90 16.69 -7.65
C LEU A 273 2.55 15.75 -8.82
N LEU A 274 3.21 15.95 -9.97
CA LEU A 274 3.07 15.26 -11.25
C LEU A 274 1.75 15.58 -11.96
N VAL A 275 0.65 15.74 -11.22
CA VAL A 275 -0.69 16.01 -11.74
C VAL A 275 -1.28 17.23 -11.03
N GLU A 276 -1.93 18.10 -11.79
CA GLU A 276 -2.65 19.25 -11.23
C GLU A 276 -3.91 18.80 -10.49
N ARG A 277 -3.98 19.13 -9.19
CA ARG A 277 -5.00 18.63 -8.28
C ARG A 277 -5.54 19.78 -7.42
N PRO A 278 -6.78 19.69 -6.89
CA PRO A 278 -7.21 20.59 -5.83
C PRO A 278 -6.32 20.36 -4.60
N ILE A 279 -5.86 21.45 -3.98
CA ILE A 279 -5.03 21.41 -2.76
C ILE A 279 -5.84 22.03 -1.63
N ASP A 280 -6.08 21.25 -0.58
CA ASP A 280 -6.84 21.68 0.60
C ASP A 280 -5.95 22.43 1.58
N ALA A 281 -4.71 21.99 1.73
CA ALA A 281 -3.76 22.58 2.66
C ALA A 281 -2.33 22.18 2.35
N VAL A 282 -1.39 22.98 2.84
CA VAL A 282 0.04 22.64 2.90
C VAL A 282 0.48 22.70 4.36
N VAL A 283 1.09 21.63 4.87
CA VAL A 283 1.71 21.60 6.20
C VAL A 283 3.21 21.61 6.03
N VAL A 284 3.86 22.60 6.63
CA VAL A 284 5.32 22.76 6.60
C VAL A 284 5.85 22.44 7.99
N TRP A 285 6.69 21.42 8.08
CA TRP A 285 7.42 21.02 9.27
C TRP A 285 8.83 21.62 9.24
N ASN A 286 9.20 22.22 10.35
CA ASN A 286 10.41 23.00 10.52
C ASN A 286 11.50 22.18 11.24
N ARG A 287 12.73 22.67 11.16
CA ARG A 287 13.84 22.15 11.94
C ARG A 287 13.75 22.64 13.39
N THR A 288 13.80 21.73 14.35
CA THR A 288 13.50 22.02 15.78
C THR A 288 14.73 22.09 16.69
N GLU A 289 15.92 21.75 16.19
CA GLU A 289 17.16 21.69 16.98
C GLU A 289 17.71 23.05 17.44
N GLY A 290 18.71 23.00 18.33
CA GLY A 290 19.49 24.17 18.75
C GLY A 290 18.70 25.14 19.64
N ASN A 291 17.80 24.63 20.48
CA ASN A 291 16.89 25.42 21.31
C ASN A 291 16.07 26.44 20.49
N GLY A 292 15.62 26.06 19.29
CA GLY A 292 14.85 26.93 18.40
C GLY A 292 15.68 27.89 17.55
N GLN A 293 17.02 27.90 17.68
CA GLN A 293 17.90 28.72 16.86
C GLN A 293 17.69 28.45 15.37
N PHE A 294 17.58 27.18 14.96
CA PHE A 294 17.43 26.83 13.56
C PHE A 294 16.01 26.98 13.03
N ALA A 295 15.00 26.88 13.91
CA ALA A 295 13.60 27.10 13.54
C ALA A 295 13.41 28.50 12.93
N SER A 296 14.07 29.51 13.51
CA SER A 296 14.01 30.91 13.04
C SER A 296 14.50 31.13 11.60
N ARG A 297 15.28 30.20 11.01
CA ARG A 297 15.76 30.33 9.63
C ARG A 297 14.62 30.46 8.63
N LEU A 298 13.51 29.76 8.89
CA LEU A 298 12.32 29.73 8.03
C LEU A 298 11.47 31.01 8.15
N ASP A 299 11.85 31.97 8.99
CA ASP A 299 10.99 33.13 9.27
C ASP A 299 10.71 34.01 8.04
N GLY A 300 9.46 34.40 7.84
CA GLY A 300 9.05 35.21 6.70
C GLY A 300 9.07 34.45 5.36
N PHE A 301 8.98 33.12 5.37
CA PHE A 301 8.91 32.35 4.12
C PHE A 301 7.63 32.64 3.32
N LYS A 302 7.68 32.30 2.03
CA LYS A 302 6.61 32.43 1.06
C LYS A 302 6.18 31.05 0.57
N LEU A 303 4.89 30.77 0.60
CA LEU A 303 4.27 29.61 -0.03
C LEU A 303 3.61 30.05 -1.34
N SER A 304 3.85 29.32 -2.42
CA SER A 304 3.10 29.49 -3.68
C SER A 304 2.64 28.15 -4.26
N VAL A 305 1.44 28.13 -4.82
CA VAL A 305 0.87 26.99 -5.55
C VAL A 305 0.70 27.39 -7.01
N ARG A 306 1.17 26.56 -7.94
CA ARG A 306 1.18 26.85 -9.37
C ARG A 306 0.54 25.74 -10.20
N ASP A 307 -0.11 26.12 -11.30
CA ASP A 307 -0.68 25.18 -12.27
C ASP A 307 0.40 24.45 -13.10
N GLY A 308 -0.01 23.52 -13.97
CA GLY A 308 0.92 22.81 -14.86
C GLY A 308 1.67 23.71 -15.86
N HIS A 309 1.22 24.94 -16.08
CA HIS A 309 1.83 25.94 -16.96
C HIS A 309 2.74 26.92 -16.20
N GLY A 310 2.81 26.81 -14.87
CA GLY A 310 3.63 27.65 -14.00
C GLY A 310 2.95 28.94 -13.52
N HIS A 311 1.66 29.16 -13.81
CA HIS A 311 0.91 30.30 -13.28
C HIS A 311 0.64 30.12 -11.79
N VAL A 312 0.78 31.20 -11.02
CA VAL A 312 0.56 31.18 -9.57
C VAL A 312 -0.93 31.30 -9.27
N ASN A 313 -1.53 30.21 -8.77
CA ASN A 313 -2.94 30.14 -8.39
C ASN A 313 -3.18 30.52 -6.92
N PHE A 314 -2.13 30.47 -6.09
CA PHE A 314 -2.15 30.92 -4.71
C PHE A 314 -0.75 31.38 -4.29
N GLU A 315 -0.69 32.44 -3.49
CA GLU A 315 0.54 32.90 -2.85
C GLU A 315 0.24 33.48 -1.48
N GLN A 316 1.09 33.17 -0.50
CA GLN A 316 1.11 33.80 0.82
C GLN A 316 2.56 34.04 1.23
N SER A 317 2.89 35.30 1.56
CA SER A 317 4.23 35.75 1.93
C SER A 317 4.30 36.16 3.40
N GLY A 318 5.52 36.22 3.96
CA GLY A 318 5.74 36.72 5.32
C GLY A 318 5.24 35.76 6.41
N ILE A 319 5.21 34.46 6.12
CA ILE A 319 4.72 33.45 7.06
C ILE A 319 5.79 33.28 8.16
N PRO A 320 5.44 33.43 9.45
CA PRO A 320 6.41 33.32 10.53
C PRO A 320 6.93 31.89 10.67
N ALA A 321 8.16 31.75 11.16
CA ALA A 321 8.75 30.44 11.44
C ALA A 321 7.94 29.72 12.53
N PRO A 322 7.35 28.54 12.27
CA PRO A 322 6.72 27.76 13.32
C PRO A 322 7.77 27.09 14.22
N PRO A 323 7.51 26.92 15.52
CA PRO A 323 8.40 26.16 16.41
C PRO A 323 8.62 24.72 15.95
N GLU A 324 7.57 24.09 15.41
CA GLU A 324 7.59 22.71 14.92
C GLU A 324 6.96 22.62 13.53
N LYS A 325 5.72 23.09 13.36
CA LYS A 325 5.02 23.08 12.07
C LYS A 325 3.98 24.18 11.95
N VAL A 326 3.62 24.50 10.71
CA VAL A 326 2.47 25.35 10.39
C VAL A 326 1.61 24.65 9.35
N ARG A 327 0.29 24.68 9.56
CA ARG A 327 -0.70 24.27 8.55
C ARG A 327 -1.28 25.52 7.91
N ILE A 328 -1.10 25.64 6.60
CA ILE A 328 -1.68 26.70 5.77
C ILE A 328 -2.85 26.07 5.05
N ASN A 329 -4.07 26.41 5.48
CA ASN A 329 -5.28 25.98 4.81
C ASN A 329 -5.44 26.81 3.54
N LEU A 330 -5.57 26.14 2.42
CA LEU A 330 -5.96 26.74 1.17
C LEU A 330 -7.49 26.70 1.10
N ALA A 331 -8.10 27.58 0.31
CA ALA A 331 -9.48 27.35 -0.07
C ALA A 331 -9.45 26.04 -0.89
N GLY A 332 -9.84 24.92 -0.30
CA GLY A 332 -10.03 23.67 -1.04
C GLY A 332 -11.17 23.84 -2.04
N ASP A 333 -11.66 22.74 -2.61
CA ASP A 333 -12.85 22.75 -3.47
C ASP A 333 -14.00 21.95 -2.83
N PRO A 334 -14.61 22.42 -1.71
CA PRO A 334 -15.65 21.64 -1.03
C PRO A 334 -16.87 21.39 -1.92
N GLY A 335 -17.19 22.34 -2.81
CA GLY A 335 -18.24 22.15 -3.79
C GLY A 335 -17.92 21.05 -4.80
N GLY A 336 -16.70 20.99 -5.34
CA GLY A 336 -16.26 19.88 -6.18
C GLY A 336 -16.08 18.57 -5.43
N ASP A 337 -15.66 18.59 -4.17
CA ASP A 337 -15.60 17.38 -3.32
C ASP A 337 -16.98 16.78 -3.13
N LEU A 338 -17.97 17.61 -2.79
CA LEU A 338 -19.37 17.18 -2.70
C LEU A 338 -19.88 16.65 -4.05
N ARG A 339 -19.52 17.30 -5.16
CA ARG A 339 -19.87 16.84 -6.51
C ARG A 339 -19.27 15.46 -6.82
N ARG A 340 -18.00 15.24 -6.48
CA ARG A 340 -17.31 13.95 -6.66
C ARG A 340 -17.93 12.86 -5.79
N ALA A 341 -18.24 13.17 -4.53
CA ALA A 341 -18.98 12.27 -3.64
C ALA A 341 -20.32 11.89 -4.27
N ALA A 342 -21.08 12.88 -4.77
CA ALA A 342 -22.37 12.63 -5.42
C ALA A 342 -22.25 11.79 -6.70
N ILE A 343 -21.23 12.02 -7.54
CA ILE A 343 -20.91 11.17 -8.72
C ILE A 343 -20.67 9.71 -8.32
N ASN A 344 -19.91 9.48 -7.24
CA ASN A 344 -19.65 8.12 -6.76
C ASN A 344 -20.91 7.47 -6.20
N THR A 345 -21.65 8.21 -5.39
CA THR A 345 -22.87 7.73 -4.73
C THR A 345 -23.95 7.39 -5.74
N ILE A 346 -24.21 8.26 -6.74
CA ILE A 346 -25.31 8.03 -7.69
C ILE A 346 -25.12 6.76 -8.52
N VAL A 347 -23.88 6.40 -8.87
CA VAL A 347 -23.58 5.11 -9.52
C VAL A 347 -23.78 3.95 -8.56
N ALA A 348 -23.34 4.10 -7.30
CA ALA A 348 -23.47 3.05 -6.29
C ALA A 348 -24.93 2.76 -5.88
N LEU A 349 -25.87 3.69 -6.14
CA LEU A 349 -27.30 3.44 -5.91
C LEU A 349 -27.84 2.33 -6.83
N GLY A 350 -27.23 2.09 -7.99
CA GLY A 350 -27.64 1.04 -8.94
C GLY A 350 -29.06 1.25 -9.49
N THR A 351 -29.49 2.51 -9.64
CA THR A 351 -30.80 2.86 -10.20
C THR A 351 -30.63 3.86 -11.33
N ARG A 352 -31.50 3.80 -12.35
CA ARG A 352 -31.50 4.70 -13.52
C ARG A 352 -30.15 4.75 -14.25
N GLU A 353 -29.50 3.60 -14.39
CA GLU A 353 -28.10 3.51 -14.85
C GLU A 353 -27.87 4.13 -16.24
N ALA A 354 -28.83 4.00 -17.16
CA ALA A 354 -28.74 4.64 -18.48
C ALA A 354 -28.80 6.18 -18.41
N GLU A 355 -29.66 6.74 -17.56
CA GLU A 355 -29.74 8.19 -17.30
C GLU A 355 -28.47 8.70 -16.63
N VAL A 356 -27.95 7.95 -15.64
CA VAL A 356 -26.69 8.25 -14.95
C VAL A 356 -25.51 8.19 -15.92
N PHE A 357 -25.47 7.20 -16.81
CA PHE A 357 -24.45 7.13 -17.86
C PHE A 357 -24.46 8.37 -18.74
N GLN A 358 -25.63 8.78 -19.24
CA GLN A 358 -25.78 10.00 -20.05
C GLN A 358 -25.29 11.25 -19.29
N LEU A 359 -25.66 11.37 -18.01
CA LEU A 359 -25.28 12.49 -17.15
C LEU A 359 -23.75 12.57 -17.01
N LEU A 360 -23.11 11.47 -16.62
CA LEU A 360 -21.65 11.40 -16.42
C LEU A 360 -20.87 11.56 -17.75
N ALA A 361 -21.40 11.08 -18.87
CA ALA A 361 -20.82 11.35 -20.18
C ALA A 361 -20.82 12.86 -20.53
N GLY A 362 -21.74 13.65 -19.96
CA GLY A 362 -21.71 15.12 -20.01
C GLY A 362 -20.47 15.70 -19.34
N PHE A 363 -20.19 15.31 -18.10
CA PHE A 363 -19.01 15.73 -17.33
C PHE A 363 -17.68 15.37 -18.01
N VAL A 364 -17.61 14.20 -18.65
CA VAL A 364 -16.41 13.84 -19.42
C VAL A 364 -16.19 14.77 -20.61
N ARG A 365 -17.27 15.17 -21.29
CA ARG A 365 -17.25 16.07 -22.46
C ARG A 365 -16.87 17.50 -22.11
N ASP A 366 -17.47 18.08 -21.07
CA ASP A 366 -17.15 19.44 -20.65
C ASP A 366 -15.82 19.54 -19.89
N GLY A 367 -15.33 18.42 -19.36
CA GLY A 367 -14.06 18.32 -18.63
C GLY A 367 -14.15 18.55 -17.13
N THR A 368 -15.33 18.84 -16.61
CA THR A 368 -15.62 19.00 -15.19
C THR A 368 -15.64 17.63 -14.52
N GLU A 369 -14.87 17.43 -13.45
CA GLU A 369 -14.76 16.13 -12.77
C GLU A 369 -14.48 14.93 -13.69
N ARG A 370 -13.81 15.17 -14.84
CA ARG A 370 -13.59 14.17 -15.90
C ARG A 370 -13.10 12.84 -15.35
N ASP A 371 -12.05 12.84 -14.54
CA ASP A 371 -11.43 11.63 -14.03
C ASP A 371 -12.37 10.83 -13.11
N THR A 372 -13.11 11.54 -12.26
CA THR A 372 -14.10 10.91 -11.36
C THR A 372 -15.24 10.31 -12.17
N SER A 373 -15.74 11.03 -13.16
CA SER A 373 -16.80 10.58 -14.06
C SER A 373 -16.37 9.38 -14.91
N ILE A 374 -15.13 9.33 -15.41
CA ILE A 374 -14.57 8.17 -16.14
C ILE A 374 -14.58 6.93 -15.26
N ARG A 375 -14.03 7.00 -14.04
CA ARG A 375 -14.04 5.86 -13.10
C ARG A 375 -15.45 5.46 -12.69
N ALA A 376 -16.36 6.42 -12.56
CA ALA A 376 -17.75 6.17 -12.23
C ALA A 376 -18.49 5.45 -13.37
N LEU A 377 -18.33 5.90 -14.62
CA LEU A 377 -18.87 5.26 -15.81
C LEU A 377 -18.41 3.80 -15.97
N ALA A 378 -17.13 3.52 -15.69
CA ALA A 378 -16.58 2.16 -15.78
C ALA A 378 -17.23 1.14 -14.81
N ARG A 379 -17.91 1.60 -13.75
CA ARG A 379 -18.63 0.74 -12.79
C ARG A 379 -20.08 0.46 -13.19
N ILE A 380 -20.64 1.21 -14.16
CA ILE A 380 -21.99 0.96 -14.66
C ILE A 380 -21.96 -0.29 -15.54
N PRO A 381 -22.86 -1.29 -15.36
CA PRO A 381 -22.86 -2.47 -16.20
C PRO A 381 -23.05 -2.13 -17.69
N LYS A 382 -22.28 -2.79 -18.57
CA LYS A 382 -22.28 -2.52 -20.03
C LYS A 382 -23.65 -2.65 -20.68
N THR A 383 -24.55 -3.45 -20.10
CA THR A 383 -25.95 -3.62 -20.54
C THR A 383 -26.77 -2.34 -20.43
N HIS A 384 -26.34 -1.37 -19.61
CA HIS A 384 -27.00 -0.10 -19.40
C HIS A 384 -26.30 1.07 -20.13
N TRP A 385 -25.41 0.79 -21.09
CA TRP A 385 -24.70 1.83 -21.84
C TRP A 385 -25.45 2.19 -23.13
N PRO A 386 -26.15 3.33 -23.18
CA PRO A 386 -26.87 3.77 -24.37
C PRO A 386 -25.91 4.02 -25.55
N LEU A 387 -26.11 3.29 -26.65
CA LEU A 387 -25.22 3.32 -27.83
C LEU A 387 -25.09 4.72 -28.44
N GLU A 388 -26.15 5.53 -28.38
CA GLU A 388 -26.17 6.92 -28.83
C GLU A 388 -25.19 7.83 -28.07
N HIS A 389 -24.82 7.46 -26.84
CA HIS A 389 -23.86 8.19 -26.01
C HIS A 389 -22.47 7.55 -26.00
N VAL A 390 -22.35 6.27 -26.35
CA VAL A 390 -21.07 5.54 -26.43
C VAL A 390 -20.14 6.16 -27.49
N ARG A 391 -20.62 6.37 -28.73
CA ARG A 391 -19.77 6.90 -29.82
C ARG A 391 -19.22 8.30 -29.52
N PRO A 392 -20.06 9.30 -29.13
CA PRO A 392 -19.54 10.62 -28.77
C PRO A 392 -18.54 10.58 -27.61
N LEU A 393 -18.74 9.70 -26.64
CA LEU A 393 -17.86 9.55 -25.50
C LEU A 393 -16.49 8.99 -25.91
N ILE A 394 -16.44 8.00 -26.81
CA ILE A 394 -15.19 7.48 -27.38
C ILE A 394 -14.42 8.59 -28.10
N GLU A 395 -15.08 9.40 -28.92
CA GLU A 395 -14.44 10.53 -29.62
C GLU A 395 -13.90 11.56 -28.63
N THR A 396 -14.65 11.84 -27.57
CA THR A 396 -14.23 12.75 -26.49
C THR A 396 -12.97 12.25 -25.79
N ILE A 397 -12.96 10.98 -25.40
CA ILE A 397 -11.80 10.35 -24.75
C ILE A 397 -10.60 10.35 -25.69
N THR A 398 -10.77 9.92 -26.93
CA THR A 398 -9.70 9.90 -27.94
C THR A 398 -9.12 11.30 -28.15
N GLY A 399 -9.99 12.30 -28.34
CA GLY A 399 -9.60 13.70 -28.54
C GLY A 399 -8.88 14.27 -27.31
N TYR A 400 -9.33 13.96 -26.10
CA TYR A 400 -8.66 14.31 -24.86
C TYR A 400 -7.25 13.71 -24.79
N VAL A 401 -7.12 12.39 -24.94
CA VAL A 401 -5.84 11.68 -24.82
C VAL A 401 -4.84 12.10 -25.91
N SER A 402 -5.32 12.35 -27.12
CA SER A 402 -4.47 12.76 -28.25
C SER A 402 -3.71 14.07 -28.04
N ARG A 403 -4.25 14.98 -27.22
CA ARG A 403 -3.64 16.28 -26.90
C ARG A 403 -2.56 16.20 -25.81
N LEU A 404 -2.53 15.10 -25.06
CA LEU A 404 -1.56 14.90 -23.99
C LEU A 404 -0.21 14.47 -24.55
N SER A 405 0.87 14.91 -23.90
CA SER A 405 2.22 14.42 -24.13
C SER A 405 2.35 12.93 -23.76
N GLY A 406 3.43 12.29 -24.22
CA GLY A 406 3.69 10.89 -23.87
C GLY A 406 3.70 10.66 -22.35
N ALA A 407 4.39 11.52 -21.60
CA ALA A 407 4.47 11.41 -20.14
C ALA A 407 3.08 11.53 -19.47
N GLU A 408 2.26 12.51 -19.86
CA GLU A 408 0.91 12.69 -19.32
C GLU A 408 -0.01 11.49 -19.64
N ARG A 409 0.17 10.83 -20.79
CA ARG A 409 -0.62 9.64 -21.13
C ARG A 409 -0.38 8.45 -20.21
N THR A 410 0.71 8.45 -19.46
CA THR A 410 1.05 7.40 -18.49
C THR A 410 0.36 7.56 -17.14
N GLU A 411 -0.29 8.70 -16.91
CA GLU A 411 -0.95 9.00 -15.64
C GLU A 411 -2.14 8.07 -15.37
N PRO A 412 -2.39 7.64 -14.12
CA PRO A 412 -3.48 6.73 -13.79
C PRO A 412 -4.85 7.16 -14.34
N ALA A 413 -5.18 8.46 -14.26
CA ALA A 413 -6.43 8.99 -14.77
C ALA A 413 -6.57 8.85 -16.29
N VAL A 414 -5.46 8.99 -17.03
CA VAL A 414 -5.45 8.84 -18.49
C VAL A 414 -5.50 7.37 -18.90
N LEU A 415 -4.87 6.49 -18.11
CA LEU A 415 -4.99 5.05 -18.29
C LEU A 415 -6.42 4.56 -18.00
N ASP A 416 -7.09 5.10 -16.99
CA ASP A 416 -8.53 4.86 -16.74
C ASP A 416 -9.37 5.30 -17.96
N ALA A 417 -9.03 6.46 -18.57
CA ALA A 417 -9.70 6.95 -19.77
C ALA A 417 -9.51 6.02 -20.98
N LEU A 418 -8.28 5.57 -21.23
CA LEU A 418 -7.96 4.61 -22.29
C LEU A 418 -8.66 3.26 -22.08
N GLN A 419 -8.70 2.78 -20.83
CA GLN A 419 -9.42 1.56 -20.46
C GLN A 419 -10.92 1.70 -20.72
N LEU A 420 -11.54 2.80 -20.25
CA LEU A 420 -12.95 3.07 -20.53
C LEU A 420 -13.23 3.16 -22.03
N GLY A 421 -12.35 3.80 -22.82
CA GLY A 421 -12.46 3.82 -24.28
C GLY A 421 -12.46 2.43 -24.91
N ASN A 422 -11.58 1.54 -24.45
CA ASN A 422 -11.55 0.14 -24.89
C ASN A 422 -12.82 -0.60 -24.49
N ASP A 423 -13.32 -0.40 -23.26
CA ASP A 423 -14.56 -1.00 -22.82
C ASP A 423 -15.77 -0.50 -23.61
N LEU A 424 -15.86 0.80 -23.89
CA LEU A 424 -16.90 1.39 -24.73
C LEU A 424 -16.88 0.81 -26.15
N SER A 425 -15.68 0.54 -26.69
CA SER A 425 -15.57 -0.11 -28.00
C SER A 425 -16.19 -1.51 -28.03
N SER A 426 -16.25 -2.20 -26.88
CA SER A 426 -16.73 -3.59 -26.83
C SER A 426 -18.24 -3.75 -27.05
N VAL A 427 -19.03 -2.68 -26.92
CA VAL A 427 -20.47 -2.68 -27.20
C VAL A 427 -20.82 -2.19 -28.62
N LEU A 428 -19.83 -1.74 -29.40
CA LEU A 428 -20.02 -1.33 -30.79
C LEU A 428 -20.02 -2.52 -31.76
N PRO A 429 -20.58 -2.37 -32.98
CA PRO A 429 -20.43 -3.35 -34.05
C PRO A 429 -18.95 -3.69 -34.32
N LEU A 430 -18.66 -4.97 -34.59
CA LEU A 430 -17.29 -5.52 -34.69
C LEU A 430 -16.32 -4.67 -35.53
N LYS A 431 -16.77 -4.19 -36.70
CA LYS A 431 -15.95 -3.39 -37.62
C LYS A 431 -15.53 -2.05 -36.98
N GLU A 432 -16.48 -1.38 -36.33
CA GLU A 432 -16.26 -0.09 -35.66
C GLU A 432 -15.40 -0.29 -34.41
N ALA A 433 -15.69 -1.32 -33.62
CA ALA A 433 -14.90 -1.69 -32.45
C ALA A 433 -13.42 -1.95 -32.77
N ARG A 434 -13.10 -2.52 -33.94
CA ARG A 434 -11.72 -2.73 -34.40
C ARG A 434 -11.01 -1.41 -34.70
N GLN A 435 -11.69 -0.49 -35.39
CA GLN A 435 -11.14 0.83 -35.72
C GLN A 435 -10.85 1.65 -34.46
N VAL A 436 -11.79 1.66 -33.52
CA VAL A 436 -11.62 2.35 -32.23
C VAL A 436 -10.45 1.77 -31.45
N ARG A 437 -10.35 0.44 -31.34
CA ARG A 437 -9.22 -0.22 -30.64
C ARG A 437 -7.87 0.06 -31.30
N SER A 438 -7.80 0.13 -32.63
CA SER A 438 -6.58 0.52 -33.33
C SER A 438 -6.14 1.93 -32.93
N ARG A 439 -7.06 2.90 -33.00
CA ARG A 439 -6.79 4.31 -32.66
C ARG A 439 -6.42 4.49 -31.19
N LEU A 440 -7.12 3.81 -30.28
CA LEU A 440 -6.78 3.81 -28.86
C LEU A 440 -5.44 3.12 -28.60
N GLY A 441 -5.08 2.09 -29.36
CA GLY A 441 -3.77 1.45 -29.31
C GLY A 441 -2.63 2.38 -29.72
N GLU A 442 -2.83 3.21 -30.75
CA GLU A 442 -1.85 4.22 -31.19
C GLU A 442 -1.65 5.36 -30.16
N LEU A 443 -2.71 5.71 -29.44
CA LEU A 443 -2.69 6.66 -28.33
C LEU A 443 -2.22 6.02 -27.02
N GLY A 444 -2.30 4.70 -26.94
CA GLY A 444 -2.04 3.91 -25.76
C GLY A 444 -0.58 3.97 -25.33
N VAL A 445 -0.39 3.81 -24.03
CA VAL A 445 0.93 3.67 -23.44
C VAL A 445 1.23 2.19 -23.32
N GLN A 446 2.39 1.76 -23.81
CA GLN A 446 2.79 0.36 -23.71
C GLN A 446 3.02 0.02 -22.22
N VAL A 447 2.29 -0.94 -21.68
CA VAL A 447 2.48 -1.41 -20.30
C VAL A 447 3.21 -2.74 -20.32
N ILE A 448 4.44 -2.75 -19.83
CA ILE A 448 5.29 -3.95 -19.77
C ILE A 448 5.44 -4.33 -18.30
N ARG A 449 5.03 -5.55 -17.96
CA ARG A 449 5.20 -6.09 -16.61
C ARG A 449 6.40 -7.00 -16.56
N ILE A 450 7.32 -6.70 -15.66
CA ILE A 450 8.50 -7.48 -15.34
C ILE A 450 8.31 -8.00 -13.92
N ARG A 451 8.50 -9.29 -13.74
CA ARG A 451 8.42 -9.96 -12.44
C ARG A 451 9.77 -10.49 -12.05
N THR A 452 10.02 -10.52 -10.76
CA THR A 452 11.10 -11.35 -10.23
C THR A 452 10.68 -12.82 -10.34
N VAL A 453 11.59 -13.69 -10.80
CA VAL A 453 11.35 -15.13 -10.77
C VAL A 453 11.69 -15.62 -9.37
N PRO A 454 10.72 -16.15 -8.61
CA PRO A 454 10.93 -16.52 -7.21
C PRO A 454 12.16 -17.42 -7.04
N HIS A 455 13.03 -17.08 -6.08
CA HIS A 455 14.22 -17.86 -5.70
C HIS A 455 15.33 -17.98 -6.75
N GLN A 456 15.24 -17.29 -7.88
CA GLN A 456 16.24 -17.40 -8.95
C GLN A 456 17.12 -16.16 -9.09
N GLY A 457 16.74 -15.02 -8.50
CA GLY A 457 17.49 -13.78 -8.66
C GLY A 457 17.60 -13.35 -10.13
N ILE A 458 16.53 -13.54 -10.91
CA ILE A 458 16.41 -13.11 -12.31
C ILE A 458 15.04 -12.45 -12.55
N TYR A 459 14.91 -11.77 -13.68
CA TYR A 459 13.62 -11.27 -14.18
C TYR A 459 12.96 -12.29 -15.12
N ASP A 460 11.63 -12.35 -15.11
CA ASP A 460 10.84 -13.22 -16.00
C ASP A 460 10.95 -12.84 -17.48
N ARG A 461 11.35 -11.58 -17.73
CA ARG A 461 11.66 -11.05 -19.04
C ARG A 461 13.14 -10.69 -19.06
N PRO A 462 13.98 -11.42 -19.83
CA PRO A 462 15.37 -11.03 -20.07
C PRO A 462 15.50 -10.02 -21.21
N ARG A 463 14.47 -9.90 -22.05
CA ARG A 463 14.37 -8.93 -23.15
C ARG A 463 12.98 -8.31 -23.18
N ILE A 464 12.90 -7.01 -23.44
CA ILE A 464 11.64 -6.31 -23.72
C ILE A 464 11.84 -5.39 -24.94
N TYR A 465 10.78 -5.11 -25.68
CA TYR A 465 10.84 -4.22 -26.85
C TYR A 465 9.91 -3.03 -26.66
N VAL A 466 10.42 -1.84 -26.97
CA VAL A 466 9.70 -0.57 -26.89
C VAL A 466 9.96 0.24 -28.15
N GLU A 467 8.99 1.03 -28.58
CA GLU A 467 9.15 1.93 -29.73
C GLU A 467 9.83 3.24 -29.31
N ALA A 468 10.81 3.68 -30.09
CA ALA A 468 11.58 4.89 -29.84
C ALA A 468 10.68 6.12 -29.66
N GLY A 469 10.92 6.88 -28.59
CA GLY A 469 10.18 8.11 -28.29
C GLY A 469 8.71 7.93 -27.89
N LYS A 470 8.21 6.69 -27.77
CA LYS A 470 6.84 6.43 -27.30
C LYS A 470 6.77 6.35 -25.77
N PRO A 471 5.65 6.77 -25.17
CA PRO A 471 5.44 6.58 -23.75
C PRO A 471 5.26 5.11 -23.38
N LEU A 472 5.83 4.70 -22.24
CA LEU A 472 5.62 3.38 -21.67
C LEU A 472 5.50 3.39 -20.14
N VAL A 473 4.93 2.33 -19.59
CA VAL A 473 4.91 2.01 -18.16
C VAL A 473 5.58 0.66 -17.96
N LEU A 474 6.71 0.65 -17.25
CA LEU A 474 7.25 -0.58 -16.68
C LEU A 474 6.59 -0.85 -15.34
N ILE A 475 6.07 -2.06 -15.13
CA ILE A 475 5.56 -2.51 -13.84
C ILE A 475 6.53 -3.55 -13.33
N LEU A 476 7.27 -3.23 -12.27
CA LEU A 476 8.02 -4.23 -11.53
C LEU A 476 7.13 -4.81 -10.44
N GLU A 477 6.95 -6.12 -10.45
CA GLU A 477 6.26 -6.88 -9.42
C GLU A 477 7.28 -7.82 -8.74
N ASN A 478 7.50 -7.61 -7.44
CA ASN A 478 8.41 -8.45 -6.70
C ASN A 478 7.66 -9.66 -6.12
N LEU A 479 7.74 -10.79 -6.81
CA LEU A 479 7.21 -12.08 -6.35
C LEU A 479 8.20 -12.87 -5.50
N ASP A 480 9.43 -12.38 -5.36
CA ASP A 480 10.49 -13.03 -4.61
C ASP A 480 10.39 -12.68 -3.12
N LEU A 481 11.09 -13.46 -2.29
CA LEU A 481 11.14 -13.28 -0.84
C LEU A 481 12.20 -12.27 -0.39
N MET A 482 13.01 -11.79 -1.32
CA MET A 482 14.02 -10.78 -1.06
C MET A 482 13.71 -9.47 -1.80
N PRO A 483 14.18 -8.32 -1.32
CA PRO A 483 13.92 -7.05 -1.97
C PRO A 483 14.63 -6.96 -3.32
N HIS A 484 13.95 -6.39 -4.30
CA HIS A 484 14.51 -6.15 -5.63
C HIS A 484 14.09 -4.80 -6.17
N ASN A 485 14.95 -4.18 -6.97
CA ASN A 485 14.62 -3.00 -7.75
C ASN A 485 14.91 -3.27 -9.23
N LEU A 486 14.68 -2.28 -10.08
CA LEU A 486 15.03 -2.29 -11.48
C LEU A 486 15.55 -0.91 -11.86
N VAL A 487 16.78 -0.86 -12.38
CA VAL A 487 17.46 0.35 -12.82
C VAL A 487 17.71 0.26 -14.31
N VAL A 488 17.15 1.17 -15.10
CA VAL A 488 17.37 1.30 -16.54
C VAL A 488 18.59 2.18 -16.78
N GLY A 489 19.57 1.66 -17.50
CA GLY A 489 20.81 2.35 -17.86
C GLY A 489 20.86 2.79 -19.32
N VAL A 490 21.83 3.65 -19.65
CA VAL A 490 22.22 3.95 -21.05
C VAL A 490 22.91 2.75 -21.71
N PRO A 491 23.02 2.70 -23.05
CA PRO A 491 23.68 1.58 -23.72
C PRO A 491 25.11 1.35 -23.22
N GLY A 492 25.46 0.08 -22.97
CA GLY A 492 26.77 -0.34 -22.47
C GLY A 492 27.03 -0.10 -20.98
N SER A 493 26.07 0.43 -20.20
CA SER A 493 26.33 0.86 -18.81
C SER A 493 26.15 -0.21 -17.73
N LEU A 494 25.81 -1.46 -18.08
CA LEU A 494 25.41 -2.48 -17.10
C LEU A 494 26.47 -2.73 -16.02
N ALA A 495 27.73 -2.96 -16.44
CA ALA A 495 28.82 -3.25 -15.52
C ALA A 495 29.18 -2.04 -14.65
N ASP A 496 29.09 -0.82 -15.20
CA ASP A 496 29.38 0.41 -14.47
C ASP A 496 28.33 0.67 -13.37
N ILE A 497 27.05 0.52 -13.71
CA ILE A 497 25.94 0.68 -12.75
C ILE A 497 26.04 -0.41 -11.68
N GLY A 498 26.25 -1.66 -12.07
CA GLY A 498 26.37 -2.78 -11.14
C GLY A 498 27.56 -2.64 -10.18
N THR A 499 28.73 -2.26 -10.69
CA THR A 499 29.93 -2.05 -9.86
C THR A 499 29.76 -0.86 -8.92
N ALA A 500 29.14 0.23 -9.38
CA ALA A 500 28.84 1.38 -8.54
C ALA A 500 27.82 1.04 -7.45
N ALA A 501 26.80 0.23 -7.77
CA ALA A 501 25.83 -0.30 -6.82
C ALA A 501 26.49 -1.19 -5.75
N GLU A 502 27.42 -2.06 -6.16
CA GLU A 502 28.17 -2.90 -5.23
C GLU A 502 29.02 -2.06 -4.28
N LYS A 503 29.72 -1.05 -4.81
CA LYS A 503 30.56 -0.16 -4.01
C LYS A 503 29.73 0.64 -3.01
N MET A 504 28.56 1.14 -3.42
CA MET A 504 27.69 1.89 -2.52
C MET A 504 27.02 1.03 -1.47
N ALA A 505 26.99 -0.31 -1.60
CA ALA A 505 26.31 -1.18 -0.65
C ALA A 505 26.84 -1.07 0.79
N ALA A 506 28.09 -0.62 0.94
CA ALA A 506 28.73 -0.37 2.24
C ALA A 506 28.47 1.04 2.81
N GLU A 507 27.78 1.91 2.07
CA GLU A 507 27.47 3.28 2.50
C GLU A 507 26.23 3.29 3.40
N ALA A 508 26.26 4.08 4.49
CA ALA A 508 25.20 4.09 5.51
C ALA A 508 23.81 4.51 4.97
N ASP A 509 23.77 5.27 3.86
CA ASP A 509 22.55 5.75 3.22
C ASP A 509 22.11 4.88 2.02
N ALA A 510 22.78 3.76 1.75
CA ALA A 510 22.54 2.94 0.56
C ALA A 510 21.10 2.43 0.48
N ALA A 511 20.54 1.97 1.60
CA ALA A 511 19.16 1.49 1.70
C ALA A 511 18.14 2.61 1.47
N ALA A 512 18.40 3.80 2.02
CA ALA A 512 17.58 5.00 1.82
C ALA A 512 17.58 5.44 0.34
N ARG A 513 18.72 5.26 -0.35
CA ARG A 513 18.84 5.47 -1.81
C ARG A 513 18.37 4.29 -2.65
N HIS A 514 17.72 3.29 -2.03
CA HIS A 514 17.21 2.11 -2.71
C HIS A 514 18.28 1.32 -3.50
N PHE A 515 19.54 1.41 -3.06
CA PHE A 515 20.70 0.83 -3.73
C PHE A 515 20.90 1.32 -5.18
N VAL A 516 20.43 2.54 -5.50
CA VAL A 516 20.63 3.15 -6.82
C VAL A 516 21.85 4.08 -6.78
N PRO A 517 22.90 3.81 -7.57
CA PRO A 517 24.11 4.63 -7.55
C PRO A 517 23.87 6.00 -8.18
N ARG A 518 24.53 7.04 -7.63
CA ARG A 518 24.55 8.38 -8.22
C ARG A 518 25.40 8.35 -9.49
N SER A 519 24.75 8.16 -10.64
CA SER A 519 25.41 8.04 -11.94
C SER A 519 24.56 8.67 -13.03
N ASN A 520 25.20 9.42 -13.93
CA ASN A 520 24.56 9.96 -15.14
C ASN A 520 24.23 8.86 -16.17
N LYS A 521 24.63 7.62 -15.91
CA LYS A 521 24.31 6.45 -16.74
C LYS A 521 22.96 5.82 -16.36
N VAL A 522 22.37 6.20 -15.22
CA VAL A 522 21.03 5.76 -14.80
C VAL A 522 19.99 6.68 -15.44
N LEU A 523 19.06 6.10 -16.21
CA LEU A 523 17.96 6.83 -16.86
C LEU A 523 16.71 6.85 -15.97
N HIS A 524 16.29 5.68 -15.50
CA HIS A 524 15.07 5.49 -14.71
C HIS A 524 15.27 4.37 -13.69
N PHE A 525 14.57 4.41 -12.57
CA PHE A 525 14.66 3.35 -11.57
C PHE A 525 13.38 3.18 -10.76
N THR A 526 13.15 1.98 -10.24
CA THR A 526 12.18 1.72 -9.16
C THR A 526 12.85 1.90 -7.81
N ARG A 527 12.05 2.16 -6.77
CA ARG A 527 12.50 1.96 -5.39
C ARG A 527 12.80 0.49 -5.15
N MET A 528 13.42 0.20 -4.01
CA MET A 528 13.64 -1.17 -3.56
C MET A 528 12.29 -1.74 -3.13
N LEU A 529 11.76 -2.69 -3.91
CA LEU A 529 10.47 -3.32 -3.65
C LEU A 529 10.64 -4.47 -2.70
N GLN A 530 9.91 -4.44 -1.59
CA GLN A 530 9.77 -5.56 -0.66
C GLN A 530 8.97 -6.71 -1.31
N PRO A 531 9.02 -7.92 -0.74
CA PRO A 531 8.20 -9.03 -1.21
C PRO A 531 6.73 -8.65 -1.36
N ARG A 532 6.12 -9.07 -2.48
CA ARG A 532 4.73 -8.78 -2.88
C ARG A 532 4.43 -7.32 -3.22
N GLU A 533 5.42 -6.43 -3.16
CA GLU A 533 5.23 -5.07 -3.63
C GLU A 533 5.28 -4.98 -5.14
N THR A 534 4.58 -3.98 -5.66
CA THR A 534 4.58 -3.64 -7.08
C THR A 534 4.82 -2.15 -7.21
N GLN A 535 5.63 -1.74 -8.18
CA GLN A 535 5.76 -0.35 -8.57
C GLN A 535 5.59 -0.17 -10.08
N ARG A 536 4.94 0.93 -10.44
CA ARG A 536 4.79 1.42 -11.81
C ARG A 536 5.83 2.51 -12.03
N LEU A 537 6.64 2.36 -13.07
CA LEU A 537 7.64 3.30 -13.52
C LEU A 537 7.25 3.78 -14.91
N ALA A 538 6.75 5.01 -14.98
CA ALA A 538 6.29 5.62 -16.22
C ALA A 538 7.36 6.57 -16.79
N PHE A 539 7.67 6.42 -18.09
CA PHE A 539 8.63 7.28 -18.78
C PHE A 539 8.45 7.21 -20.30
N THR A 540 9.15 8.08 -21.03
CA THR A 540 9.21 8.03 -22.50
C THR A 540 10.41 7.21 -22.91
N ALA A 541 10.22 6.23 -23.80
CA ALA A 541 11.31 5.44 -24.35
C ALA A 541 12.40 6.36 -24.95
N PRO A 542 13.68 6.00 -24.83
CA PRO A 542 14.75 6.73 -25.49
C PRO A 542 14.46 6.98 -26.98
N GLN A 543 14.90 8.13 -27.49
CA GLN A 543 14.71 8.48 -28.91
C GLN A 543 15.65 7.69 -29.82
N ALA A 544 16.84 7.33 -29.31
CA ALA A 544 17.82 6.57 -30.07
C ALA A 544 17.49 5.07 -29.98
N PRO A 545 17.30 4.38 -31.12
CA PRO A 545 17.23 2.93 -31.13
C PRO A 545 18.51 2.32 -30.55
N GLY A 546 18.38 1.21 -29.82
CA GLY A 546 19.52 0.55 -29.20
C GLY A 546 19.14 -0.36 -28.03
N GLU A 547 20.17 -0.91 -27.40
CA GLU A 547 20.03 -1.84 -26.27
C GLU A 547 20.31 -1.12 -24.96
N TYR A 548 19.26 -0.96 -24.16
CA TYR A 548 19.32 -0.27 -22.86
C TYR A 548 19.24 -1.33 -21.76
N PRO A 549 20.30 -1.53 -20.96
CA PRO A 549 20.27 -2.54 -19.90
C PRO A 549 19.29 -2.12 -18.81
N TYR A 550 18.56 -3.07 -18.25
CA TYR A 550 17.93 -2.92 -16.93
C TYR A 550 18.47 -3.96 -15.96
N VAL A 551 18.69 -3.54 -14.72
CA VAL A 551 19.46 -4.34 -13.75
C VAL A 551 18.94 -4.16 -12.33
N CYS A 552 18.95 -5.24 -11.54
CA CYS A 552 18.75 -5.17 -10.10
C CYS A 552 20.06 -4.74 -9.45
N THR A 553 20.02 -3.65 -8.71
CA THR A 553 21.18 -3.09 -8.01
C THR A 553 21.19 -3.43 -6.53
N PHE A 554 20.31 -4.34 -6.08
CA PHE A 554 20.47 -4.97 -4.78
C PHE A 554 21.86 -5.62 -4.70
N PRO A 555 22.60 -5.49 -3.58
CA PRO A 555 23.99 -5.93 -3.50
C PRO A 555 24.18 -7.38 -3.98
N GLY A 556 25.17 -7.59 -4.87
CA GLY A 556 25.44 -8.89 -5.48
C GLY A 556 24.56 -9.30 -6.67
N HIS A 557 23.34 -8.77 -6.83
CA HIS A 557 22.36 -9.31 -7.80
C HIS A 557 22.67 -8.94 -9.26
N TRP A 558 23.25 -7.77 -9.51
CA TRP A 558 23.44 -7.21 -10.85
C TRP A 558 24.20 -8.12 -11.84
N ARG A 559 24.97 -9.09 -11.34
CA ARG A 559 25.74 -10.04 -12.15
C ARG A 559 24.87 -11.06 -12.89
N VAL A 560 23.68 -11.33 -12.38
CA VAL A 560 22.75 -12.35 -12.89
C VAL A 560 21.34 -11.80 -13.11
N MET A 561 20.96 -10.77 -12.35
CA MET A 561 19.63 -10.19 -12.37
C MET A 561 19.56 -8.96 -13.25
N HIS A 562 19.58 -9.18 -14.56
CA HIS A 562 19.48 -8.11 -15.55
C HIS A 562 18.75 -8.56 -16.80
N GLY A 563 18.38 -7.60 -17.63
CA GLY A 563 17.85 -7.83 -18.98
C GLY A 563 18.08 -6.62 -19.87
N THR A 564 17.52 -6.67 -21.08
CA THR A 564 17.74 -5.64 -22.09
C THR A 564 16.41 -5.08 -22.60
N MET A 565 16.25 -3.77 -22.54
CA MET A 565 15.20 -3.03 -23.22
C MET A 565 15.69 -2.64 -24.61
N HIS A 566 15.15 -3.30 -25.63
CA HIS A 566 15.42 -3.01 -27.03
C HIS A 566 14.51 -1.86 -27.48
N VAL A 567 15.10 -0.70 -27.71
CA VAL A 567 14.41 0.46 -28.29
C VAL A 567 14.49 0.32 -29.80
N VAL A 568 13.35 0.17 -30.46
CA VAL A 568 13.24 -0.04 -31.91
C VAL A 568 12.53 1.13 -32.60
N PRO A 569 12.78 1.42 -33.90
CA PRO A 569 12.10 2.50 -34.60
C PRO A 569 10.57 2.31 -34.69
N LYS A 570 10.12 1.06 -34.86
CA LYS A 570 8.70 0.67 -34.90
C LYS A 570 8.51 -0.68 -34.21
N LEU A 571 7.55 -0.76 -33.30
CA LEU A 571 7.28 -2.02 -32.59
C LEU A 571 6.58 -3.05 -33.49
N SER A 572 5.85 -2.61 -34.52
CA SER A 572 5.19 -3.47 -35.50
C SER A 572 6.12 -4.42 -36.25
N ASP A 573 7.41 -4.09 -36.27
CA ASP A 573 8.43 -4.80 -37.03
C ASP A 573 9.11 -5.89 -36.18
N VAL A 574 8.77 -5.99 -34.88
CA VAL A 574 9.27 -7.00 -33.95
C VAL A 574 8.36 -8.24 -34.01
N PRO A 575 8.91 -9.46 -34.16
CA PRO A 575 8.13 -10.70 -34.09
C PRO A 575 7.29 -10.78 -32.82
N ILE A 576 6.03 -11.24 -32.92
CA ILE A 576 5.11 -11.32 -31.78
C ILE A 576 5.67 -12.25 -30.68
N GLU A 577 6.40 -13.28 -31.08
CA GLU A 577 7.07 -14.24 -30.21
C GLU A 577 8.10 -13.54 -29.31
N ASP A 578 8.80 -12.53 -29.83
CA ASP A 578 9.80 -11.74 -29.10
C ASP A 578 9.17 -10.70 -28.16
N LEU A 579 7.90 -10.35 -28.36
CA LEU A 579 7.13 -9.46 -27.48
C LEU A 579 6.59 -10.19 -26.23
N GLN A 580 6.59 -11.53 -26.26
CA GLN A 580 6.16 -12.37 -25.16
C GLN A 580 7.35 -12.78 -24.28
N PRO A 581 7.13 -13.04 -22.97
CA PRO A 581 8.15 -13.67 -22.14
C PRO A 581 8.57 -15.02 -22.76
N PRO A 582 9.87 -15.39 -22.70
CA PRO A 582 10.32 -16.70 -23.16
C PRO A 582 9.50 -17.83 -22.51
N ALA A 583 9.02 -18.76 -23.34
CA ALA A 583 8.13 -19.83 -22.90
C ALA A 583 8.77 -20.72 -21.83
N ASP A 584 10.09 -20.88 -21.81
CA ASP A 584 10.89 -21.63 -20.84
C ASP A 584 11.03 -20.92 -19.48
N LEU A 585 11.22 -19.59 -19.45
CA LEU A 585 11.31 -18.81 -18.21
C LEU A 585 9.92 -18.57 -17.58
N ALA A 586 8.88 -18.44 -18.40
CA ALA A 586 7.49 -18.36 -17.95
C ALA A 586 6.94 -19.69 -17.42
N THR A 587 7.48 -20.83 -17.88
CA THR A 587 7.08 -22.19 -17.44
C THR A 587 7.88 -22.71 -16.24
N GLN A 588 9.02 -22.10 -15.88
CA GLN A 588 9.77 -22.45 -14.67
C GLN A 588 9.14 -21.91 -13.38
N ALA A 589 8.37 -20.82 -13.46
CA ALA A 589 7.47 -20.45 -12.36
C ALA A 589 6.27 -21.40 -12.41
N ARG A 590 6.31 -22.44 -11.57
CA ARG A 590 5.19 -23.38 -11.44
C ARG A 590 3.91 -22.57 -11.17
N PRO A 591 2.82 -22.77 -11.93
CA PRO A 591 1.60 -21.98 -11.76
C PRO A 591 1.05 -22.19 -10.35
N PHE A 592 0.41 -21.16 -9.80
CA PHE A 592 -0.38 -21.32 -8.59
C PHE A 592 -1.43 -22.41 -8.82
N VAL A 593 -1.37 -23.48 -8.03
CA VAL A 593 -2.35 -24.56 -8.05
C VAL A 593 -3.49 -24.18 -7.12
N ARG A 594 -3.19 -24.05 -5.82
CA ARG A 594 -4.11 -23.60 -4.77
C ARG A 594 -3.39 -23.45 -3.43
N ARG A 595 -4.02 -22.79 -2.46
CA ARG A 595 -3.57 -22.80 -1.06
C ARG A 595 -4.13 -24.04 -0.36
N TRP A 596 -3.27 -25.03 -0.14
CA TRP A 596 -3.61 -26.26 0.58
C TRP A 596 -3.78 -26.00 2.08
N THR A 597 -4.78 -26.62 2.70
CA THR A 597 -4.93 -26.63 4.17
C THR A 597 -4.46 -27.94 4.78
N PHE A 598 -4.24 -27.92 6.09
CA PHE A 598 -3.83 -29.11 6.83
C PHE A 598 -4.87 -30.24 6.70
N GLU A 599 -6.15 -29.91 6.80
CA GLU A 599 -7.29 -30.83 6.74
C GLU A 599 -7.40 -31.57 5.40
N GLU A 600 -6.91 -30.94 4.32
CA GLU A 600 -7.00 -31.48 2.96
C GLU A 600 -5.88 -32.47 2.62
N LEU A 601 -4.77 -32.40 3.34
CA LEU A 601 -3.55 -33.19 3.10
C LEU A 601 -3.29 -34.22 4.21
N ALA A 602 -3.71 -33.95 5.45
CA ALA A 602 -3.50 -34.83 6.60
C ALA A 602 -4.05 -36.25 6.40
N PRO A 603 -5.29 -36.46 5.86
CA PRO A 603 -5.84 -37.81 5.69
C PRO A 603 -5.00 -38.74 4.80
N ASP A 604 -4.28 -38.19 3.84
CA ASP A 604 -3.43 -38.94 2.90
C ASP A 604 -2.05 -39.26 3.47
N LEU A 605 -1.63 -38.56 4.53
CA LEU A 605 -0.32 -38.74 5.15
C LEU A 605 -0.30 -39.88 6.16
N ASP A 606 -1.42 -40.09 6.86
CA ASP A 606 -1.66 -41.25 7.73
C ASP A 606 -1.79 -42.54 6.90
N ARG A 607 -2.20 -42.42 5.63
CA ARG A 607 -2.33 -43.52 4.67
C ARG A 607 -1.25 -43.49 3.58
N LEU A 608 -0.13 -42.80 3.80
CA LEU A 608 0.89 -42.62 2.76
C LEU A 608 1.37 -43.99 2.27
N SER A 609 0.92 -44.36 1.08
CA SER A 609 1.10 -45.69 0.52
C SER A 609 2.48 -45.85 -0.10
N ALA A 610 2.95 -47.10 -0.14
CA ALA A 610 4.04 -47.53 -0.99
C ALA A 610 3.87 -47.07 -2.45
N GLY A 611 4.98 -46.89 -3.18
CA GLY A 611 4.99 -46.51 -4.60
C GLY A 611 5.02 -45.00 -4.90
N ARG A 612 5.46 -44.16 -3.95
CA ARG A 612 5.79 -42.74 -4.21
C ARG A 612 7.06 -42.60 -5.03
N SER A 613 7.26 -41.47 -5.68
CA SER A 613 8.44 -41.23 -6.53
C SER A 613 9.56 -40.54 -5.78
N PHE A 614 10.67 -41.25 -5.57
CA PHE A 614 11.88 -40.70 -4.95
C PHE A 614 12.45 -39.52 -5.76
N ASP A 615 12.66 -39.71 -7.07
CA ASP A 615 13.28 -38.70 -7.92
C ASP A 615 12.42 -37.43 -8.03
N ARG A 616 11.09 -37.59 -8.13
CA ARG A 616 10.17 -36.45 -8.14
C ARG A 616 10.16 -35.73 -6.80
N GLY A 617 10.11 -36.46 -5.68
CA GLY A 617 10.20 -35.88 -4.34
C GLY A 617 11.51 -35.11 -4.11
N LYS A 618 12.64 -35.66 -4.56
CA LYS A 618 13.96 -35.00 -4.53
C LYS A 618 13.99 -33.73 -5.38
N ALA A 619 13.48 -33.78 -6.61
CA ALA A 619 13.41 -32.61 -7.49
C ALA A 619 12.54 -31.50 -6.88
N LEU A 620 11.40 -31.87 -6.28
CA LEU A 620 10.49 -30.95 -5.59
C LEU A 620 11.12 -30.34 -4.34
N PHE A 621 11.97 -31.07 -3.62
CA PHE A 621 12.72 -30.55 -2.47
C PHE A 621 13.67 -29.42 -2.85
N THR A 622 14.25 -29.49 -4.05
CA THR A 622 15.04 -28.39 -4.63
C THR A 622 14.14 -27.28 -5.17
N ALA A 623 13.08 -27.62 -5.91
CA ALA A 623 12.19 -26.64 -6.54
C ALA A 623 11.38 -25.80 -5.52
N ALA A 624 11.03 -26.38 -4.38
CA ALA A 624 10.39 -25.68 -3.25
C ALA A 624 11.42 -24.97 -2.34
N SER A 625 12.69 -24.89 -2.75
CA SER A 625 13.80 -24.24 -2.05
C SER A 625 14.11 -24.78 -0.65
N CYS A 626 13.57 -25.94 -0.27
CA CYS A 626 13.81 -26.54 1.04
C CYS A 626 15.31 -26.79 1.29
N VAL A 627 16.05 -27.17 0.25
CA VAL A 627 17.50 -27.44 0.29
C VAL A 627 18.35 -26.20 0.65
N GLN A 628 17.84 -24.99 0.43
CA GLN A 628 18.57 -23.76 0.76
C GLN A 628 18.70 -23.57 2.27
N CYS A 629 17.71 -24.05 3.03
CA CYS A 629 17.68 -23.89 4.48
C CYS A 629 17.97 -25.20 5.23
N HIS A 630 17.56 -26.34 4.68
CA HIS A 630 17.63 -27.63 5.36
C HIS A 630 18.70 -28.55 4.79
N LYS A 631 19.36 -29.29 5.68
CA LYS A 631 20.20 -30.43 5.29
C LYS A 631 19.36 -31.65 4.95
N MET A 632 19.83 -32.40 3.96
CA MET A 632 19.38 -33.74 3.61
C MET A 632 20.61 -34.55 3.19
N ASN A 633 20.93 -35.61 3.93
CA ASN A 633 22.09 -36.49 3.68
C ASN A 633 23.41 -35.71 3.51
N GLY A 634 23.64 -34.71 4.36
CA GLY A 634 24.85 -33.89 4.35
C GLY A 634 24.88 -32.76 3.31
N GLN A 635 23.83 -32.60 2.49
CA GLN A 635 23.71 -31.53 1.49
C GLN A 635 22.63 -30.53 1.88
N GLY A 636 22.86 -29.23 1.65
CA GLY A 636 21.90 -28.14 1.92
C GLY A 636 22.33 -27.16 3.01
N GLY A 637 21.42 -26.26 3.40
CA GLY A 637 21.67 -25.17 4.34
C GLY A 637 21.61 -25.56 5.83
N ILE A 638 22.09 -24.67 6.70
CA ILE A 638 22.12 -24.86 8.17
C ILE A 638 21.10 -24.01 8.93
N VAL A 639 20.23 -23.32 8.21
CA VAL A 639 19.27 -22.37 8.78
C VAL A 639 18.04 -23.08 9.36
N GLY A 640 17.69 -24.24 8.80
CA GLY A 640 16.66 -25.14 9.31
C GLY A 640 17.25 -26.47 9.82
N PRO A 641 16.43 -27.31 10.48
CA PRO A 641 16.85 -28.62 10.96
C PRO A 641 17.33 -29.55 9.84
N ASP A 642 18.24 -30.47 10.19
CA ASP A 642 18.61 -31.58 9.31
C ASP A 642 17.44 -32.54 9.15
N LEU A 643 16.92 -32.62 7.93
CA LEU A 643 15.75 -33.41 7.60
C LEU A 643 16.08 -34.88 7.37
N ALA A 644 17.36 -35.26 7.25
CA ALA A 644 17.76 -36.66 7.27
C ALA A 644 17.44 -37.35 8.61
N GLU A 645 17.29 -36.57 9.69
CA GLU A 645 16.93 -37.08 11.02
C GLU A 645 15.43 -37.31 11.21
N VAL A 646 14.57 -36.83 10.30
CA VAL A 646 13.10 -36.92 10.42
C VAL A 646 12.61 -38.35 10.66
N PRO A 647 13.06 -39.38 9.90
CA PRO A 647 12.64 -40.76 10.15
C PRO A 647 12.96 -41.23 11.58
N ARG A 648 14.16 -40.89 12.07
CA ARG A 648 14.59 -41.25 13.42
C ARG A 648 13.76 -40.53 14.48
N LYS A 649 13.47 -39.24 14.30
CA LYS A 649 12.62 -38.47 15.23
C LYS A 649 11.19 -39.01 15.29
N ILE A 650 10.67 -39.53 14.18
CA ILE A 650 9.39 -40.22 14.13
C ILE A 650 9.44 -41.55 14.88
N LEU A 651 10.49 -42.36 14.67
CA LEU A 651 10.69 -43.63 15.41
C LEU A 651 10.80 -43.41 16.93
N ASP A 652 11.50 -42.36 17.33
CA ASP A 652 11.69 -41.95 18.73
C ASP A 652 10.45 -41.25 19.32
N LYS A 653 9.34 -41.14 18.56
CA LYS A 653 8.09 -40.45 18.94
C LYS A 653 8.25 -38.96 19.33
N LYS A 654 9.31 -38.31 18.84
CA LYS A 654 9.58 -36.88 19.05
C LYS A 654 8.93 -35.98 18.00
N LEU A 655 8.47 -36.57 16.90
CA LEU A 655 7.81 -35.89 15.78
C LEU A 655 6.80 -36.86 15.16
N THR A 656 5.65 -36.37 14.72
CA THR A 656 4.72 -37.19 13.90
C THR A 656 4.79 -36.78 12.43
N ARG A 657 4.25 -37.64 11.54
CA ARG A 657 4.14 -37.29 10.11
C ARG A 657 3.29 -36.03 9.92
N LEU A 658 2.22 -35.90 10.69
CA LEU A 658 1.33 -34.74 10.68
C LEU A 658 2.02 -33.46 11.19
N ASP A 659 2.93 -33.57 12.16
CA ASP A 659 3.70 -32.41 12.61
C ASP A 659 4.59 -31.85 11.49
N VAL A 660 5.26 -32.73 10.72
CA VAL A 660 6.06 -32.31 9.54
C VAL A 660 5.19 -31.53 8.55
N LEU A 661 3.99 -32.03 8.23
CA LEU A 661 3.07 -31.34 7.34
C LEU A 661 2.63 -29.98 7.90
N ARG A 662 2.32 -29.93 9.19
CA ARG A 662 1.87 -28.71 9.86
C ARG A 662 2.99 -27.66 9.91
N GLU A 663 4.22 -28.06 10.20
CA GLU A 663 5.38 -27.14 10.19
C GLU A 663 5.67 -26.59 8.79
N ILE A 664 5.37 -27.34 7.72
CA ILE A 664 5.51 -26.85 6.34
C ILE A 664 4.40 -25.86 5.96
N LEU A 665 3.15 -26.13 6.37
CA LEU A 665 1.99 -25.29 6.04
C LEU A 665 1.89 -24.03 6.92
N GLU A 666 2.29 -24.15 8.18
CA GLU A 666 2.14 -23.14 9.23
C GLU A 666 3.47 -22.90 9.98
N PRO A 667 4.56 -22.52 9.28
CA PRO A 667 5.92 -22.48 9.84
C PRO A 667 6.09 -21.52 11.02
N SER A 668 5.24 -20.50 11.14
CA SER A 668 5.28 -19.53 12.23
C SER A 668 4.47 -19.95 13.47
N LYS A 669 3.71 -21.06 13.41
CA LYS A 669 2.83 -21.48 14.52
C LYS A 669 3.61 -22.00 15.73
N VAL A 670 4.65 -22.78 15.49
CA VAL A 670 5.59 -23.25 16.51
C VAL A 670 6.99 -23.15 15.92
N ILE A 671 7.79 -22.22 16.43
CA ILE A 671 9.17 -22.02 15.98
C ILE A 671 10.11 -22.59 17.03
N ASN A 672 10.88 -23.61 16.65
CA ASN A 672 11.91 -24.18 17.51
C ASN A 672 12.97 -23.12 17.84
N GLU A 673 13.30 -22.97 19.12
CA GLU A 673 14.24 -21.95 19.63
C GLU A 673 15.59 -21.96 18.89
N LYS A 674 16.11 -23.13 18.50
CA LYS A 674 17.38 -23.26 17.78
C LYS A 674 17.37 -22.63 16.38
N PHE A 675 16.20 -22.53 15.76
CA PHE A 675 16.03 -21.99 14.41
C PHE A 675 15.21 -20.69 14.42
N ARG A 676 15.00 -20.12 15.61
CA ARG A 676 14.29 -18.85 15.76
C ARG A 676 15.16 -17.72 15.23
N SER A 677 14.53 -16.87 14.42
CA SER A 677 15.17 -15.63 13.98
C SER A 677 15.12 -14.60 15.10
N TYR A 678 16.17 -13.79 15.20
CA TYR A 678 16.25 -12.66 16.10
C TYR A 678 16.35 -11.37 15.30
N ILE A 679 15.73 -10.32 15.80
CA ILE A 679 15.92 -8.94 15.36
C ILE A 679 16.96 -8.35 16.30
N ILE A 680 18.13 -8.04 15.77
CA ILE A 680 19.29 -7.56 16.53
C ILE A 680 19.51 -6.10 16.15
N GLU A 681 19.33 -5.21 17.10
CA GLU A 681 19.73 -3.81 16.97
C GLU A 681 21.18 -3.66 17.38
N THR A 682 21.98 -3.00 16.54
CA THR A 682 23.39 -2.74 16.84
C THR A 682 23.61 -1.32 17.35
N SER A 683 24.73 -1.07 18.02
CA SER A 683 25.17 0.25 18.51
C SER A 683 25.38 1.29 17.40
N LYS A 684 25.36 0.84 16.14
CA LYS A 684 25.42 1.67 14.93
C LYS A 684 24.04 1.97 14.34
N GLY A 685 22.96 1.55 15.01
CA GLY A 685 21.58 1.72 14.54
C GLY A 685 21.18 0.76 13.42
N GLU A 686 21.99 -0.25 13.11
CA GLU A 686 21.60 -1.29 12.14
C GLU A 686 20.69 -2.33 12.79
N LEU A 687 19.58 -2.66 12.13
CA LEU A 687 18.73 -3.80 12.47
C LEU A 687 19.12 -5.00 11.60
N VAL A 688 19.59 -6.07 12.25
CA VAL A 688 19.96 -7.33 11.60
C VAL A 688 18.97 -8.41 12.01
N THR A 689 18.22 -8.92 11.04
CA THR A 689 17.27 -10.02 11.26
C THR A 689 17.82 -11.31 10.68
N GLY A 690 17.95 -12.35 11.49
CA GLY A 690 18.42 -13.65 11.01
C GLY A 690 18.49 -14.71 12.09
N VAL A 691 18.89 -15.93 11.72
CA VAL A 691 19.08 -17.04 12.66
C VAL A 691 20.49 -17.03 13.22
N ILE A 692 20.60 -17.07 14.54
CA ILE A 692 21.89 -17.20 15.23
C ILE A 692 22.33 -18.66 15.13
N VAL A 693 23.35 -18.93 14.32
CA VAL A 693 23.87 -20.29 14.10
C VAL A 693 25.02 -20.64 15.04
N GLU A 694 25.75 -19.63 15.50
CA GLU A 694 26.80 -19.75 16.51
C GLU A 694 26.78 -18.53 17.43
N GLN A 695 27.06 -18.73 18.71
CA GLN A 695 27.14 -17.68 19.71
C GLN A 695 28.27 -17.98 20.70
N SER A 696 29.09 -16.97 20.97
CA SER A 696 30.11 -16.94 22.01
C SER A 696 29.94 -15.69 22.88
N ASP A 697 30.75 -15.55 23.94
CA ASP A 697 30.71 -14.36 24.80
C ASP A 697 31.12 -13.07 24.08
N LYS A 698 31.78 -13.17 22.91
CA LYS A 698 32.32 -12.03 22.17
C LYS A 698 31.60 -11.75 20.86
N VAL A 699 31.10 -12.76 20.18
CA VAL A 699 30.51 -12.67 18.82
C VAL A 699 29.30 -13.60 18.69
N ILE A 700 28.27 -13.12 18.01
CA ILE A 700 27.19 -13.94 17.44
C ILE A 700 27.33 -14.02 15.90
N SER A 701 27.14 -15.20 15.35
CA SER A 701 27.13 -15.45 13.91
C SER A 701 25.69 -15.60 13.45
N VAL A 702 25.23 -14.64 12.64
CA VAL A 702 23.83 -14.51 12.22
C VAL A 702 23.71 -14.79 10.73
N VAL A 703 22.94 -15.81 10.37
CA VAL A 703 22.58 -16.05 8.96
C VAL A 703 21.36 -15.20 8.63
N VAL A 704 21.61 -14.09 7.94
CA VAL A 704 20.61 -13.14 7.42
C VAL A 704 20.04 -13.63 6.08
N ASN A 705 20.87 -14.35 5.32
CA ASN A 705 20.50 -14.96 4.05
C ASN A 705 21.14 -16.35 3.96
N PRO A 706 20.35 -17.44 3.80
CA PRO A 706 20.85 -18.81 3.68
C PRO A 706 21.87 -19.03 2.55
N ALA A 707 21.87 -18.18 1.52
CA ALA A 707 22.81 -18.24 0.40
C ALA A 707 24.14 -17.50 0.65
N LEU A 708 24.26 -16.74 1.74
CA LEU A 708 25.44 -15.96 2.10
C LEU A 708 26.14 -16.55 3.34
N LYS A 709 27.41 -16.17 3.55
CA LYS A 709 28.09 -16.49 4.81
C LYS A 709 27.40 -15.80 5.98
N ALA A 710 27.40 -16.45 7.15
CA ALA A 710 26.92 -15.86 8.38
C ALA A 710 27.64 -14.54 8.68
N ARG A 711 26.87 -13.54 9.09
CA ARG A 711 27.38 -12.23 9.51
C ARG A 711 27.80 -12.31 10.97
N GLU A 712 29.05 -11.99 11.25
CA GLU A 712 29.54 -11.86 12.63
C GLU A 712 29.16 -10.49 13.20
N ILE A 713 28.57 -10.49 14.40
CA ILE A 713 28.23 -9.29 15.16
C ILE A 713 28.87 -9.43 16.54
N ALA A 714 29.69 -8.47 16.94
CA ALA A 714 30.27 -8.48 18.27
C ALA A 714 29.18 -8.24 19.32
N VAL A 715 29.16 -9.03 20.39
CA VAL A 715 28.12 -8.96 21.44
C VAL A 715 28.06 -7.57 22.09
N LYS A 716 29.22 -6.91 22.24
CA LYS A 716 29.33 -5.53 22.74
C LYS A 716 28.65 -4.48 21.85
N ASP A 717 28.44 -4.81 20.58
CA ASP A 717 27.82 -3.92 19.60
C ASP A 717 26.32 -4.17 19.49
N ILE A 718 25.72 -5.01 20.34
CA ILE A 718 24.28 -5.27 20.37
C ILE A 718 23.61 -4.37 21.40
N VAL A 719 22.62 -3.59 20.95
CA VAL A 719 21.79 -2.70 21.77
C VAL A 719 20.53 -3.41 22.24
N ASP A 720 19.83 -4.09 21.33
CA ASP A 720 18.66 -4.90 21.64
C ASP A 720 18.66 -6.20 20.83
N LYS A 721 18.06 -7.25 21.40
CA LYS A 721 17.87 -8.53 20.73
C LYS A 721 16.49 -9.07 21.04
N THR A 722 15.59 -8.94 20.06
CA THR A 722 14.20 -9.36 20.18
C THR A 722 13.92 -10.61 19.34
N GLU A 723 13.14 -11.54 19.87
CA GLU A 723 12.70 -12.74 19.15
C GLU A 723 11.72 -12.39 18.03
N ALA A 724 11.98 -12.91 16.82
CA ALA A 724 11.02 -12.80 15.72
C ALA A 724 9.80 -13.69 16.01
N LYS A 725 8.60 -13.12 15.80
CA LYS A 725 7.31 -13.83 15.92
C LYS A 725 6.95 -14.63 14.67
N VAL A 726 7.74 -14.50 13.60
CA VAL A 726 7.51 -15.11 12.29
C VAL A 726 8.73 -15.97 11.95
N SER A 727 8.49 -17.16 11.41
CA SER A 727 9.56 -18.06 10.96
C SER A 727 10.25 -17.51 9.71
N MET A 728 11.54 -17.83 9.54
CA MET A 728 12.24 -17.60 8.27
C MET A 728 11.81 -18.59 7.19
N MET A 729 11.19 -19.71 7.57
CA MET A 729 10.59 -20.63 6.63
C MET A 729 9.32 -19.98 6.03
N PRO A 730 9.24 -19.81 4.70
CA PRO A 730 8.12 -19.09 4.07
C PRO A 730 6.80 -19.85 4.18
N GLU A 731 5.68 -19.12 4.29
CA GLU A 731 4.36 -19.69 4.06
C GLU A 731 4.09 -19.91 2.56
N GLY A 732 3.30 -20.94 2.24
CA GLY A 732 2.82 -21.15 0.87
C GLY A 732 3.79 -21.90 -0.05
N LEU A 733 4.82 -22.56 0.51
CA LEU A 733 5.80 -23.37 -0.23
C LEU A 733 5.16 -24.48 -1.09
N LEU A 734 3.95 -24.93 -0.73
CA LEU A 734 3.21 -25.98 -1.44
C LEU A 734 2.19 -25.45 -2.46
N THR A 735 2.03 -24.12 -2.60
CA THR A 735 0.93 -23.53 -3.38
C THR A 735 0.99 -23.78 -4.89
N THR A 736 2.17 -24.13 -5.39
CA THR A 736 2.44 -24.42 -6.80
C THR A 736 2.55 -25.94 -7.08
N LEU A 737 2.31 -26.77 -6.06
CA LEU A 737 2.36 -28.22 -6.15
C LEU A 737 0.93 -28.78 -6.15
N ASN A 738 0.70 -29.82 -6.95
CA ASN A 738 -0.53 -30.61 -6.84
C ASN A 738 -0.43 -31.63 -5.69
N LYS A 739 -1.55 -32.29 -5.36
CA LYS A 739 -1.63 -33.20 -4.21
C LYS A 739 -0.62 -34.35 -4.28
N ASP A 740 -0.46 -34.99 -5.44
CA ASP A 740 0.48 -36.11 -5.59
C ASP A 740 1.94 -35.67 -5.44
N GLU A 741 2.29 -34.52 -6.00
CA GLU A 741 3.62 -33.92 -5.85
C GLU A 741 3.94 -33.59 -4.39
N ILE A 742 2.97 -33.06 -3.64
CA ILE A 742 3.11 -32.84 -2.21
C ILE A 742 3.36 -34.15 -1.48
N LEU A 743 2.63 -35.22 -1.82
CA LEU A 743 2.83 -36.54 -1.21
C LEU A 743 4.20 -37.14 -1.54
N ASP A 744 4.76 -36.91 -2.73
CA ASP A 744 6.11 -37.35 -3.08
C ASP A 744 7.20 -36.52 -2.37
N LEU A 745 7.01 -35.21 -2.27
CA LEU A 745 7.89 -34.32 -1.48
C LEU A 745 7.90 -34.74 -0.01
N LEU A 746 6.72 -34.98 0.57
CA LEU A 746 6.59 -35.47 1.93
C LEU A 746 7.18 -36.87 2.08
N ALA A 747 6.98 -37.78 1.12
CA ALA A 747 7.63 -39.10 1.15
C ALA A 747 9.16 -38.98 1.17
N TYR A 748 9.73 -38.07 0.38
CA TYR A 748 11.15 -37.78 0.38
C TYR A 748 11.65 -37.28 1.75
N ILE A 749 10.99 -36.28 2.34
CA ILE A 749 11.34 -35.74 3.66
C ILE A 749 11.17 -36.81 4.76
N LEU A 750 10.04 -37.53 4.77
CA LEU A 750 9.70 -38.55 5.76
C LEU A 750 10.57 -39.81 5.66
N SER A 751 11.24 -40.02 4.54
CA SER A 751 12.25 -41.07 4.35
C SER A 751 13.67 -40.63 4.74
N GLY A 752 13.88 -39.35 5.08
CA GLY A 752 15.22 -38.79 5.27
C GLY A 752 16.06 -38.86 3.98
N GLY A 753 15.41 -38.84 2.82
CA GLY A 753 16.06 -39.03 1.53
C GLY A 753 16.66 -40.43 1.31
N ASP A 754 16.24 -41.45 2.07
CA ASP A 754 16.64 -42.84 1.84
C ASP A 754 15.80 -43.48 0.72
N GLY A 755 16.40 -43.61 -0.47
CA GLY A 755 15.77 -44.25 -1.63
C GLY A 755 15.39 -45.73 -1.43
N LYS A 756 15.86 -46.38 -0.36
CA LYS A 756 15.47 -47.75 0.01
C LYS A 756 14.22 -47.82 0.88
N SER A 757 13.67 -46.69 1.29
CA SER A 757 12.46 -46.63 2.11
C SER A 757 11.26 -47.30 1.43
N ARG A 758 10.45 -48.03 2.23
CA ARG A 758 9.19 -48.66 1.77
C ARG A 758 8.20 -47.68 1.16
N LEU A 759 8.37 -46.37 1.38
CA LEU A 759 7.54 -45.34 0.75
C LEU A 759 7.70 -45.33 -0.78
N PHE A 760 8.83 -45.80 -1.32
CA PHE A 760 9.13 -45.77 -2.75
C PHE A 760 8.97 -47.12 -3.46
N HIS A 761 8.88 -48.22 -2.70
CA HIS A 761 8.81 -49.58 -3.22
C HIS A 761 7.43 -50.16 -2.98
N LYS A 762 6.81 -50.76 -4.01
CA LYS A 762 5.45 -51.33 -3.95
C LYS A 762 5.37 -52.60 -3.09
#